data_AF-A0A1I8JD76-F1
#
_entry.id   AF-A0A1I8JD76-F1
#
_cell.length_a   1.000
_cell.length_b   1.000
_cell.length_c   1.000
_cell.angle_alpha   90.00
_cell.angle_beta   90.00
_cell.angle_gamma   90.00
#
_symmetry.space_group_name_H-M   'P 1'
#
loop_
_entity.id
_entity.type
_entity.pdbx_description
1 polymer ?
#
loop_
_entity_poly.entity_id
_entity_poly.type
_entity_poly.pdbx_seq_one_letter_code
_entity_poly.pdbx_strand_id
1 'polypeptide(L)'
;MYRQTTGSMEIQAPSDPYLFVNDVRYEIPRDCSPEMTLNDFLREVLEIKGTKVMCKEAGCGCCIVCAVYKHPSSGEAVSKPVNSCITPLYSTVGWHVITVEGIGSAKAGYHPIQSRLADGYGSQCGYCSPGFVMSAYSQLRDNPRPTELEVEHFFDGNICRCTGYRPILDAMKTLACDSERSQCLDMEDLSRGCCSASALEKIPTSGLAPIARGWRGQRFYNPGSLADLFALLGRLRSQPHRLVFGNTSAGVFKEDAASAEHLLNIRNVPELYGIRDSEDGGLIIGSSVSLHELIVAFNDAGRRRPGFGHLGSVAEHLQRVANQAVRRNACWAGNLMMKHAHPEFPSDVYVLLEASRATVRISDGVSEQQLVLADLLRQDMRGRVILSATLPKINDDGHHFRSFKVTPRRLNAHAYLNAAFSLSVDKKDGYRVTERPSLVFGGVSGKFNHAVKTENYLQNRSLLDEETVSGAMQTLEAEANPAEEACGTSPEHRRGLAANLLYKCLLSACADALPRSEASGADTLERRAQSGQQDYEEELQPAPIGRAMPKLEARAQAAGEAKYVNDAPAARSELFAAFVQAPEAPAALRDIKADEAEKEELLASSEIRYSGQPVAIVLASSQWAADQAARLVVVDYEQTGDPITSVAEAVAKNSVIMQAPDDNVGEDFDQAYDGQACQVEGQLVINEQAHFSIETLTASVAPTEEGLVVTAPHQWVDALAMTLSRILGRPANQIRVVLGRPVRMYMSLGPTLALAMKRPGMLLRYRAAAGPDEKLRAASWDISSEAGYTLNMQAMLADELKHSIDSAFFCPSYRLSLKQMRTDKPESTFVRGPGPAPACLANLLLMDHLAFQLGVDPIEFKYRNLYSDGQIDIVGNTRRGDNFQRMWRELHQAAEVEKRLAEIAEFNKNNRFRKRGLDMSASSYNIFYDRGRPSQVYLALQASDGSVTLSHGGAEMGQGIGVKAAQAAAAILEIDINLVKIKATDSHVLPNNEVTGGSSTSEWNCQAAVEAATQIKERLRPIREANPDASWKDLLNKASQAGVSLAAMGSYYCKNGDRKGSRYSSTGVGVTEAEVDILTGEFEIRRADLMMDVGKSLNPGVDIGQIEGAFVMGLGYYTMERTLYDSDSAKNLTDGTWNYKVPQAADIPRDLRVHVLRNSPNEAGVLSTKAIGEPPISLAATCVTAVKRAIEAFREQTGKPKQFLAFDPPLTPEKVLQLSGVSAADRVIRQK
;
A
#
# COMPACT_ATOMS: atom_id res chain seq x y z
N MET A 1 -29.22 1.14 -33.78
CA MET A 1 -30.42 0.61 -34.45
C MET A 1 -30.03 0.34 -35.90
N TYR A 2 -29.88 -0.93 -36.29
CA TYR A 2 -29.32 -1.28 -37.61
C TYR A 2 -29.92 -2.58 -38.16
N ARG A 3 -30.26 -2.57 -39.46
CA ARG A 3 -30.37 -3.76 -40.33
C ARG A 3 -30.48 -3.34 -41.79
N GLN A 4 -29.50 -3.73 -42.60
CA GLN A 4 -29.72 -4.52 -43.82
C GLN A 4 -28.40 -5.12 -44.28
N THR A 5 -28.46 -6.31 -44.90
CA THR A 5 -27.29 -7.14 -45.22
C THR A 5 -27.45 -7.80 -46.59
N THR A 6 -26.39 -7.70 -47.40
CA THR A 6 -26.13 -8.51 -48.60
C THR A 6 -24.61 -8.66 -48.75
N GLY A 7 -24.02 -9.84 -48.96
CA GLY A 7 -24.58 -11.19 -48.87
C GLY A 7 -23.70 -12.21 -49.62
N SER A 8 -22.90 -13.02 -48.91
CA SER A 8 -22.09 -14.08 -49.53
C SER A 8 -21.60 -15.13 -48.52
N MET A 9 -21.90 -16.41 -48.78
CA MET A 9 -21.38 -17.62 -48.13
C MET A 9 -21.30 -17.61 -46.60
N GLU A 10 -22.38 -18.03 -45.95
CA GLU A 10 -22.37 -18.38 -44.52
C GLU A 10 -21.58 -19.67 -44.28
N ILE A 11 -20.31 -19.52 -43.85
CA ILE A 11 -19.80 -20.44 -42.83
C ILE A 11 -20.68 -20.22 -41.61
N GLN A 12 -21.26 -21.29 -41.06
CA GLN A 12 -22.13 -21.22 -39.89
C GLN A 12 -21.40 -20.45 -38.77
N ALA A 13 -21.90 -19.26 -38.41
CA ALA A 13 -21.23 -18.41 -37.45
C ALA A 13 -21.12 -19.17 -36.12
N PRO A 14 -19.91 -19.35 -35.54
CA PRO A 14 -19.80 -19.97 -34.23
C PRO A 14 -20.61 -19.14 -33.23
N SER A 15 -21.27 -19.81 -32.28
CA SER A 15 -22.00 -19.13 -31.20
C SER A 15 -21.10 -18.12 -30.51
N ASP A 16 -21.65 -16.97 -30.13
CA ASP A 16 -20.87 -15.91 -29.51
C ASP A 16 -20.20 -16.39 -28.20
N PRO A 17 -18.98 -15.92 -27.90
CA PRO A 17 -18.26 -16.34 -26.71
C PRO A 17 -19.10 -16.00 -25.46
N TYR A 18 -18.99 -16.79 -24.40
CA TYR A 18 -19.78 -16.60 -23.19
C TYR A 18 -18.95 -16.88 -21.93
N LEU A 19 -19.39 -16.34 -20.81
CA LEU A 19 -18.98 -16.74 -19.47
C LEU A 19 -20.22 -16.87 -18.58
N PHE A 20 -20.04 -17.37 -17.36
CA PHE A 20 -21.02 -17.22 -16.28
C PHE A 20 -20.49 -16.22 -15.26
N VAL A 21 -21.37 -15.37 -14.72
CA VAL A 21 -21.07 -14.48 -13.58
C VAL A 21 -22.14 -14.69 -12.53
N ASN A 22 -21.76 -15.08 -11.31
CA ASN A 22 -22.67 -15.40 -10.20
C ASN A 22 -23.79 -16.37 -10.65
N ASP A 23 -23.38 -17.47 -11.29
CA ASP A 23 -24.21 -18.51 -11.93
C ASP A 23 -25.18 -18.07 -13.05
N VAL A 24 -25.21 -16.79 -13.44
CA VAL A 24 -25.94 -16.30 -14.62
C VAL A 24 -25.04 -16.34 -15.86
N ARG A 25 -25.52 -16.91 -16.97
CA ARG A 25 -24.79 -16.95 -18.26
C ARG A 25 -24.89 -15.61 -18.98
N TYR A 26 -23.76 -15.08 -19.44
CA TYR A 26 -23.66 -13.85 -20.24
C TYR A 26 -22.92 -14.13 -21.55
N GLU A 27 -23.48 -13.63 -22.66
CA GLU A 27 -22.81 -13.59 -23.96
C GLU A 27 -21.86 -12.38 -24.01
N ILE A 28 -20.71 -12.57 -24.66
CA ILE A 28 -19.64 -11.59 -24.84
C ILE A 28 -19.72 -11.11 -26.30
N PRO A 29 -20.10 -9.85 -26.57
CA PRO A 29 -20.17 -9.32 -27.92
C PRO A 29 -18.80 -9.36 -28.61
N ARG A 30 -18.74 -9.85 -29.86
CA ARG A 30 -17.47 -10.05 -30.61
C ARG A 30 -16.75 -8.76 -31.01
N ASP A 31 -17.43 -7.64 -30.91
CA ASP A 31 -16.99 -6.28 -31.20
C ASP A 31 -16.52 -5.52 -29.94
N CYS A 32 -16.63 -6.12 -28.75
CA CYS A 32 -15.91 -5.63 -27.58
C CYS A 32 -14.39 -5.69 -27.83
N SER A 33 -13.65 -4.66 -27.38
CA SER A 33 -12.20 -4.58 -27.59
C SER A 33 -11.47 -5.83 -27.05
N PRO A 34 -10.52 -6.43 -27.81
CA PRO A 34 -9.63 -7.49 -27.34
C PRO A 34 -8.84 -7.15 -26.07
N GLU A 35 -8.65 -5.85 -25.78
CA GLU A 35 -8.01 -5.33 -24.56
C GLU A 35 -8.98 -5.20 -23.36
N MET A 36 -10.30 -5.26 -23.56
CA MET A 36 -11.27 -5.09 -22.49
C MET A 36 -11.01 -6.10 -21.38
N THR A 37 -10.85 -5.61 -20.15
CA THR A 37 -10.59 -6.50 -19.00
C THR A 37 -11.88 -7.07 -18.44
N LEU A 38 -11.79 -8.20 -17.73
CA LEU A 38 -12.91 -8.77 -16.98
C LEU A 38 -13.47 -7.73 -15.97
N ASN A 39 -12.63 -6.89 -15.38
CA ASN A 39 -13.08 -5.85 -14.45
C ASN A 39 -13.91 -4.77 -15.15
N ASP A 40 -13.45 -4.31 -16.31
CA ASP A 40 -14.17 -3.31 -17.11
C ASP A 40 -15.52 -3.89 -17.61
N PHE A 41 -15.56 -5.17 -18.02
CA PHE A 41 -16.82 -5.82 -18.41
C PHE A 41 -17.81 -5.97 -17.25
N LEU A 42 -17.35 -6.50 -16.10
CA LEU A 42 -18.18 -6.62 -14.89
C LEU A 42 -18.77 -5.27 -14.48
N ARG A 43 -17.95 -4.20 -14.48
CA ARG A 43 -18.35 -2.88 -13.97
C ARG A 43 -19.10 -2.04 -15.00
N GLU A 44 -18.68 -1.99 -16.25
CA GLU A 44 -19.24 -1.08 -17.28
C GLU A 44 -20.34 -1.72 -18.12
N VAL A 45 -20.35 -3.05 -18.30
CA VAL A 45 -21.33 -3.75 -19.15
C VAL A 45 -22.39 -4.50 -18.33
N LEU A 46 -22.00 -5.17 -17.24
CA LEU A 46 -22.94 -5.91 -16.38
C LEU A 46 -23.46 -5.11 -15.17
N GLU A 47 -22.90 -3.93 -14.91
CA GLU A 47 -23.14 -3.10 -13.72
C GLU A 47 -22.95 -3.83 -12.36
N ILE A 48 -22.09 -4.85 -12.32
CA ILE A 48 -21.67 -5.58 -11.12
C ILE A 48 -20.48 -4.82 -10.50
N LYS A 49 -20.79 -3.87 -9.61
CA LYS A 49 -19.85 -2.84 -9.11
C LYS A 49 -19.15 -3.20 -7.79
N GLY A 50 -19.43 -4.34 -7.16
CA GLY A 50 -18.85 -4.76 -5.88
C GLY A 50 -17.36 -5.03 -5.97
N THR A 51 -16.91 -5.67 -7.06
CA THR A 51 -15.48 -5.72 -7.42
C THR A 51 -15.00 -4.33 -7.85
N LYS A 52 -13.95 -3.81 -7.20
CA LYS A 52 -13.48 -2.43 -7.39
C LYS A 52 -12.28 -2.34 -8.34
N VAL A 53 -11.87 -1.11 -8.68
CA VAL A 53 -10.81 -0.78 -9.63
C VAL A 53 -9.87 0.29 -9.04
N MET A 54 -8.57 0.21 -9.27
CA MET A 54 -7.58 1.16 -8.72
C MET A 54 -6.34 1.24 -9.63
N CYS A 55 -5.40 0.27 -9.48
CA CYS A 55 -4.12 0.36 -10.19
C CYS A 55 -4.12 -0.13 -11.64
N LYS A 56 -5.03 -1.04 -12.03
CA LYS A 56 -4.96 -1.80 -13.31
C LYS A 56 -3.63 -2.56 -13.54
N GLU A 57 -2.89 -2.86 -12.46
CA GLU A 57 -1.54 -3.48 -12.47
C GLU A 57 -1.47 -4.85 -11.75
N ALA A 58 -2.59 -5.36 -11.21
CA ALA A 58 -2.66 -6.50 -10.28
C ALA A 58 -1.96 -6.35 -8.90
N GLY A 59 -1.23 -5.26 -8.64
CA GLY A 59 -0.48 -5.07 -7.40
C GLY A 59 -1.28 -4.75 -6.11
N CYS A 60 -2.57 -4.38 -6.19
CA CYS A 60 -3.34 -3.90 -5.02
C CYS A 60 -4.48 -4.81 -4.50
N GLY A 61 -4.87 -5.86 -5.24
CA GLY A 61 -5.88 -6.82 -4.81
C GLY A 61 -7.35 -6.34 -4.72
N CYS A 62 -7.67 -5.07 -5.01
CA CYS A 62 -9.05 -4.56 -4.94
C CYS A 62 -10.00 -5.14 -6.01
N CYS A 63 -9.44 -5.76 -7.04
CA CYS A 63 -10.12 -6.32 -8.21
C CYS A 63 -10.25 -7.85 -8.19
N ILE A 64 -10.01 -8.50 -7.05
CA ILE A 64 -10.04 -9.97 -6.96
C ILE A 64 -11.47 -10.49 -7.14
N VAL A 65 -11.58 -11.49 -8.00
CA VAL A 65 -12.76 -12.36 -8.18
C VAL A 65 -12.32 -13.81 -8.08
N CYS A 66 -13.25 -14.73 -7.79
CA CYS A 66 -12.99 -16.15 -7.93
C CYS A 66 -13.30 -16.57 -9.37
N ALA A 67 -12.46 -17.40 -9.98
CA ALA A 67 -12.71 -18.03 -11.27
C ALA A 67 -12.69 -19.55 -11.13
N VAL A 68 -13.71 -20.20 -11.68
CA VAL A 68 -13.90 -21.66 -11.68
C VAL A 68 -14.05 -22.15 -13.12
N TYR A 69 -13.24 -23.13 -13.52
CA TYR A 69 -13.27 -23.73 -14.87
C TYR A 69 -12.66 -25.15 -14.86
N LYS A 70 -12.90 -25.93 -15.91
CA LYS A 70 -12.25 -27.24 -16.09
C LYS A 70 -10.81 -27.08 -16.60
N HIS A 71 -9.86 -27.68 -15.89
CA HIS A 71 -8.44 -27.65 -16.24
C HIS A 71 -8.21 -28.25 -17.64
N PRO A 72 -7.52 -27.55 -18.56
CA PRO A 72 -7.40 -27.97 -19.96
C PRO A 72 -6.84 -29.38 -20.16
N SER A 73 -5.91 -29.80 -19.30
CA SER A 73 -5.18 -31.08 -19.42
C SER A 73 -5.85 -32.21 -18.62
N SER A 74 -6.06 -32.05 -17.31
CA SER A 74 -6.66 -33.09 -16.46
C SER A 74 -8.19 -33.14 -16.48
N GLY A 75 -8.88 -32.08 -16.92
CA GLY A 75 -10.34 -31.99 -16.96
C GLY A 75 -11.02 -31.72 -15.61
N GLU A 76 -10.24 -31.63 -14.52
CA GLU A 76 -10.71 -31.39 -13.15
C GLU A 76 -11.19 -29.95 -12.95
N ALA A 77 -12.06 -29.71 -11.96
CA ALA A 77 -12.52 -28.37 -11.63
C ALA A 77 -11.46 -27.60 -10.83
N VAL A 78 -10.94 -26.50 -11.40
CA VAL A 78 -9.99 -25.59 -10.74
C VAL A 78 -10.74 -24.35 -10.27
N SER A 79 -10.51 -23.95 -9.01
CA SER A 79 -11.02 -22.74 -8.38
C SER A 79 -9.83 -21.86 -7.97
N LYS A 80 -9.81 -20.57 -8.32
CA LYS A 80 -8.70 -19.68 -7.94
C LYS A 80 -9.05 -18.18 -7.90
N PRO A 81 -8.33 -17.37 -7.10
CA PRO A 81 -8.38 -15.91 -7.20
C PRO A 81 -7.80 -15.41 -8.53
N VAL A 82 -8.40 -14.36 -9.10
CA VAL A 82 -8.00 -13.72 -10.35
C VAL A 82 -8.04 -12.20 -10.21
N ASN A 83 -6.96 -11.51 -10.62
CA ASN A 83 -6.94 -10.05 -10.77
C ASN A 83 -7.74 -9.66 -12.02
N SER A 84 -9.03 -9.34 -11.86
CA SER A 84 -9.91 -9.05 -13.00
C SER A 84 -9.42 -7.84 -13.82
N CYS A 85 -8.69 -6.89 -13.24
CA CYS A 85 -8.25 -5.64 -13.89
C CYS A 85 -7.07 -5.77 -14.86
N ILE A 86 -6.48 -6.96 -15.00
CA ILE A 86 -5.47 -7.28 -16.02
C ILE A 86 -5.87 -8.49 -16.88
N THR A 87 -6.96 -9.17 -16.54
CA THR A 87 -7.40 -10.40 -17.21
C THR A 87 -8.22 -10.00 -18.43
N PRO A 88 -7.78 -10.28 -19.68
CA PRO A 88 -8.58 -9.95 -20.86
C PRO A 88 -9.87 -10.75 -20.86
N LEU A 89 -11.00 -10.11 -21.17
CA LEU A 89 -12.34 -10.70 -21.14
C LEU A 89 -12.42 -12.00 -21.97
N TYR A 90 -11.83 -11.99 -23.16
CA TYR A 90 -11.82 -13.15 -24.05
C TYR A 90 -10.90 -14.31 -23.59
N SER A 91 -10.10 -14.13 -22.53
CA SER A 91 -9.41 -15.24 -21.85
C SER A 91 -10.34 -16.04 -20.93
N THR A 92 -11.52 -15.50 -20.59
CA THR A 92 -12.46 -16.05 -19.60
C THR A 92 -13.65 -16.80 -20.23
N VAL A 93 -13.57 -17.12 -21.52
CA VAL A 93 -14.62 -17.86 -22.21
C VAL A 93 -14.82 -19.23 -21.56
N GLY A 94 -16.06 -19.59 -21.25
CA GLY A 94 -16.43 -20.81 -20.53
C GLY A 94 -16.08 -20.84 -19.04
N TRP A 95 -15.64 -19.72 -18.44
CA TRP A 95 -15.40 -19.66 -16.99
C TRP A 95 -16.69 -19.35 -16.23
N HIS A 96 -16.78 -19.83 -14.99
CA HIS A 96 -17.69 -19.31 -13.97
C HIS A 96 -16.92 -18.33 -13.09
N VAL A 97 -17.28 -17.05 -13.17
CA VAL A 97 -16.73 -15.97 -12.34
C VAL A 97 -17.69 -15.72 -11.18
N ILE A 98 -17.15 -15.65 -9.96
CA ILE A 98 -17.91 -15.32 -8.75
C ILE A 98 -17.34 -14.02 -8.19
N THR A 99 -18.20 -13.02 -8.01
CA THR A 99 -17.87 -11.71 -7.43
C THR A 99 -18.30 -11.66 -5.95
N VAL A 100 -18.02 -10.53 -5.28
CA VAL A 100 -18.35 -10.35 -3.86
C VAL A 100 -19.86 -10.42 -3.60
N GLU A 101 -20.67 -9.96 -4.56
CA GLU A 101 -22.14 -10.01 -4.49
C GLU A 101 -22.70 -11.43 -4.68
N GLY A 102 -21.93 -12.33 -5.31
CA GLY A 102 -22.34 -13.71 -5.59
C GLY A 102 -22.37 -14.61 -4.35
N ILE A 103 -21.54 -14.33 -3.35
CA ILE A 103 -21.42 -15.17 -2.14
C ILE A 103 -22.34 -14.72 -0.98
N GLY A 104 -22.87 -13.49 -1.02
CA GLY A 104 -23.70 -12.94 0.06
C GLY A 104 -24.02 -11.44 -0.11
N SER A 105 -25.12 -11.00 0.47
CA SER A 105 -25.64 -9.62 0.40
C SER A 105 -26.67 -9.34 1.50
N ALA A 106 -27.08 -8.08 1.71
CA ALA A 106 -28.15 -7.73 2.63
C ALA A 106 -29.49 -8.46 2.33
N LYS A 107 -29.72 -8.84 1.07
CA LYS A 107 -30.93 -9.57 0.62
C LYS A 107 -30.81 -11.08 0.76
N ALA A 108 -29.63 -11.66 0.49
CA ALA A 108 -29.40 -13.11 0.53
C ALA A 108 -28.97 -13.62 1.93
N GLY A 109 -28.60 -12.70 2.82
CA GLY A 109 -27.74 -13.00 3.97
C GLY A 109 -26.28 -12.77 3.61
N TYR A 110 -25.51 -12.23 4.55
CA TYR A 110 -24.07 -12.02 4.38
C TYR A 110 -23.31 -13.34 4.56
N HIS A 111 -22.31 -13.58 3.72
CA HIS A 111 -21.40 -14.72 3.84
C HIS A 111 -20.61 -14.62 5.15
N PRO A 112 -20.28 -15.73 5.84
CA PRO A 112 -19.45 -15.69 7.05
C PRO A 112 -18.15 -14.88 6.91
N ILE A 113 -17.49 -14.91 5.75
CA ILE A 113 -16.28 -14.11 5.48
C ILE A 113 -16.59 -12.61 5.42
N GLN A 114 -17.73 -12.21 4.82
CA GLN A 114 -18.18 -10.82 4.78
C GLN A 114 -18.49 -10.31 6.20
N SER A 115 -19.24 -11.10 6.98
CA SER A 115 -19.60 -10.78 8.37
C SER A 115 -18.36 -10.68 9.26
N ARG A 116 -17.43 -11.64 9.19
CA ARG A 116 -16.20 -11.63 10.02
C ARG A 116 -15.34 -10.39 9.75
N LEU A 117 -15.13 -10.03 8.48
CA LEU A 117 -14.35 -8.83 8.14
C LEU A 117 -15.00 -7.54 8.66
N ALA A 118 -16.33 -7.46 8.62
CA ALA A 118 -17.08 -6.29 9.06
C ALA A 118 -17.15 -6.19 10.60
N ASP A 119 -17.53 -7.29 11.25
CA ASP A 119 -17.77 -7.36 12.69
C ASP A 119 -16.45 -7.33 13.49
N GLY A 120 -15.36 -7.85 12.90
CA GLY A 120 -13.99 -7.77 13.42
C GLY A 120 -13.24 -6.49 13.05
N TYR A 121 -13.93 -5.37 12.78
CA TYR A 121 -13.36 -4.04 12.51
C TYR A 121 -12.42 -3.91 11.29
N GLY A 122 -12.31 -4.95 10.45
CA GLY A 122 -11.46 -4.99 9.26
C GLY A 122 -11.93 -4.12 8.08
N SER A 123 -12.97 -3.30 8.24
CA SER A 123 -13.48 -2.40 7.20
C SER A 123 -13.66 -0.96 7.73
N GLN A 124 -12.87 -0.03 7.18
CA GLN A 124 -12.95 1.41 7.47
C GLN A 124 -13.50 2.18 6.27
N CYS A 125 -12.65 2.54 5.29
CA CYS A 125 -13.09 3.17 4.05
C CYS A 125 -13.92 2.21 3.19
N GLY A 126 -13.65 0.90 3.29
CA GLY A 126 -14.39 -0.20 2.68
C GLY A 126 -13.98 -0.58 1.24
N TYR A 127 -13.29 0.30 0.51
CA TYR A 127 -13.01 0.10 -0.92
C TYR A 127 -12.16 -1.16 -1.22
N CYS A 128 -11.23 -1.52 -0.33
CA CYS A 128 -10.44 -2.74 -0.45
C CYS A 128 -11.15 -4.00 0.08
N SER A 129 -12.21 -3.86 0.90
CA SER A 129 -12.82 -4.97 1.63
C SER A 129 -13.35 -6.10 0.73
N PRO A 130 -14.02 -5.84 -0.41
CA PRO A 130 -14.36 -6.89 -1.38
C PRO A 130 -13.15 -7.70 -1.86
N GLY A 131 -12.00 -7.05 -2.05
CA GLY A 131 -10.76 -7.72 -2.44
C GLY A 131 -10.23 -8.67 -1.38
N PHE A 132 -10.32 -8.30 -0.09
CA PHE A 132 -9.95 -9.20 1.02
C PHE A 132 -10.91 -10.37 1.15
N VAL A 133 -12.23 -10.11 1.08
CA VAL A 133 -13.27 -11.16 1.10
C VAL A 133 -13.05 -12.17 -0.03
N MET A 134 -12.84 -11.70 -1.26
CA MET A 134 -12.66 -12.59 -2.42
C MET A 134 -11.29 -13.28 -2.46
N SER A 135 -10.22 -12.69 -1.90
CA SER A 135 -8.96 -13.40 -1.66
C SER A 135 -9.15 -14.58 -0.70
N ALA A 136 -9.79 -14.35 0.45
CA ALA A 136 -10.05 -15.41 1.43
C ALA A 136 -10.96 -16.51 0.86
N TYR A 137 -12.11 -16.13 0.30
CA TYR A 137 -13.09 -17.05 -0.29
C TYR A 137 -12.46 -17.94 -1.39
N SER A 138 -11.70 -17.35 -2.31
CA SER A 138 -11.11 -18.10 -3.42
C SER A 138 -10.03 -19.09 -2.99
N GLN A 139 -9.35 -18.82 -1.87
CA GLN A 139 -8.26 -19.66 -1.35
C GLN A 139 -8.81 -20.77 -0.42
N LEU A 140 -9.86 -20.49 0.37
CA LEU A 140 -10.52 -21.49 1.21
C LEU A 140 -11.20 -22.61 0.41
N ARG A 141 -11.58 -22.35 -0.84
CA ARG A 141 -12.07 -23.38 -1.77
C ARG A 141 -10.99 -24.36 -2.25
N ASP A 142 -9.72 -24.05 -2.04
CA ASP A 142 -8.56 -24.85 -2.45
C ASP A 142 -7.88 -25.48 -1.22
N ASN A 143 -7.75 -24.73 -0.12
CA ASN A 143 -7.44 -25.25 1.22
C ASN A 143 -8.54 -24.85 2.23
N PRO A 144 -9.54 -25.73 2.51
CA PRO A 144 -10.60 -25.47 3.49
C PRO A 144 -10.16 -25.48 4.96
N ARG A 145 -8.92 -25.86 5.27
CA ARG A 145 -8.37 -25.90 6.64
C ARG A 145 -6.95 -25.32 6.67
N PRO A 146 -6.80 -24.01 6.40
CA PRO A 146 -5.49 -23.34 6.42
C PRO A 146 -5.00 -23.14 7.84
N THR A 147 -3.68 -23.03 7.98
CA THR A 147 -3.02 -22.45 9.16
C THR A 147 -3.16 -20.93 9.19
N GLU A 148 -2.95 -20.29 10.34
CA GLU A 148 -2.97 -18.83 10.46
C GLU A 148 -1.98 -18.14 9.50
N LEU A 149 -0.81 -18.76 9.29
CA LEU A 149 0.21 -18.26 8.37
C LEU A 149 -0.25 -18.37 6.90
N GLU A 150 -0.94 -19.46 6.53
CA GLU A 150 -1.56 -19.58 5.21
C GLU A 150 -2.67 -18.55 4.99
N VAL A 151 -3.50 -18.27 6.01
CA VAL A 151 -4.51 -17.21 5.96
C VAL A 151 -3.86 -15.85 5.71
N GLU A 152 -2.77 -15.50 6.38
CA GLU A 152 -2.05 -14.26 6.08
C GLU A 152 -1.47 -14.25 4.65
N HIS A 153 -1.00 -15.40 4.17
CA HIS A 153 -0.52 -15.57 2.80
C HIS A 153 -1.61 -15.37 1.74
N PHE A 154 -2.90 -15.48 2.09
CA PHE A 154 -4.00 -15.13 1.17
C PHE A 154 -3.99 -13.65 0.80
N PHE A 155 -3.43 -12.79 1.67
CA PHE A 155 -3.47 -11.33 1.55
C PHE A 155 -2.18 -10.69 1.04
N ASP A 156 -1.18 -11.50 0.63
CA ASP A 156 0.09 -11.04 0.03
C ASP A 156 -0.09 -10.07 -1.16
N GLY A 157 -1.26 -10.07 -1.81
CA GLY A 157 -1.60 -9.20 -2.95
C GLY A 157 -2.59 -8.07 -2.64
N ASN A 158 -3.07 -7.96 -1.40
CA ASN A 158 -4.10 -6.98 -1.02
C ASN A 158 -3.44 -5.78 -0.31
N ILE A 159 -3.86 -4.57 -0.67
CA ILE A 159 -3.42 -3.32 -0.04
C ILE A 159 -4.59 -2.69 0.72
N CYS A 160 -4.33 -2.23 1.94
CA CYS A 160 -5.21 -1.38 2.73
C CYS A 160 -4.42 -0.17 3.24
N ARG A 161 -4.97 1.04 3.09
CA ARG A 161 -4.35 2.29 3.58
C ARG A 161 -4.93 2.78 4.91
N CYS A 162 -5.91 2.07 5.47
CA CYS A 162 -6.73 2.57 6.58
C CYS A 162 -6.64 1.75 7.87
N THR A 163 -6.64 0.41 7.81
CA THR A 163 -6.81 -0.45 9.01
C THR A 163 -5.53 -0.86 9.72
N GLY A 164 -4.35 -0.56 9.16
CA GLY A 164 -3.09 -1.13 9.65
C GLY A 164 -3.00 -2.66 9.52
N TYR A 165 -3.89 -3.28 8.74
CA TYR A 165 -4.06 -4.73 8.53
C TYR A 165 -4.40 -5.59 9.77
N ARG A 166 -4.00 -5.20 10.99
CA ARG A 166 -4.19 -5.97 12.24
C ARG A 166 -5.61 -6.54 12.42
N PRO A 167 -6.70 -5.74 12.42
CA PRO A 167 -8.07 -6.26 12.58
C PRO A 167 -8.54 -7.11 11.39
N ILE A 168 -7.98 -6.91 10.18
CA ILE A 168 -8.25 -7.80 9.03
C ILE A 168 -7.64 -9.17 9.30
N LEU A 169 -6.41 -9.23 9.82
CA LEU A 169 -5.74 -10.49 10.15
C LEU A 169 -6.43 -11.18 11.33
N ASP A 170 -6.79 -10.46 12.39
CA ASP A 170 -7.52 -11.03 13.53
C ASP A 170 -8.89 -11.60 13.14
N ALA A 171 -9.66 -10.85 12.34
CA ALA A 171 -10.95 -11.32 11.82
C ALA A 171 -10.80 -12.57 10.94
N MET A 172 -9.83 -12.57 10.02
CA MET A 172 -9.65 -13.66 9.06
C MET A 172 -8.98 -14.90 9.66
N LYS A 173 -8.12 -14.76 10.68
CA LYS A 173 -7.48 -15.91 11.35
C LYS A 173 -8.46 -16.84 12.06
N THR A 174 -9.67 -16.37 12.39
CA THR A 174 -10.77 -17.25 12.82
C THR A 174 -11.18 -18.31 11.78
N LEU A 175 -10.76 -18.18 10.52
CA LEU A 175 -10.95 -19.19 9.46
C LEU A 175 -9.93 -20.34 9.54
N ALA A 176 -8.82 -20.17 10.26
CA ALA A 176 -7.73 -21.13 10.36
C ALA A 176 -8.02 -22.27 11.35
N CYS A 177 -7.42 -23.44 11.12
CA CYS A 177 -7.62 -24.64 11.95
C CYS A 177 -6.72 -24.72 13.20
N ASP A 178 -5.70 -23.88 13.29
CA ASP A 178 -4.72 -23.79 14.38
C ASP A 178 -4.91 -22.55 15.28
N SER A 179 -5.87 -21.67 14.97
CA SER A 179 -6.18 -20.49 15.78
C SER A 179 -6.96 -20.84 17.05
N GLU A 180 -6.61 -20.23 18.19
CA GLU A 180 -7.34 -20.40 19.46
C GLU A 180 -8.83 -19.97 19.36
N ARG A 181 -9.14 -19.09 18.39
CA ARG A 181 -10.50 -18.60 18.10
C ARG A 181 -11.08 -19.25 16.84
N SER A 182 -10.64 -20.46 16.50
CA SER A 182 -11.05 -21.15 15.28
C SER A 182 -12.57 -21.31 15.19
N GLN A 183 -13.09 -20.87 14.05
CA GLN A 183 -14.44 -21.10 13.58
C GLN A 183 -14.35 -21.48 12.09
N CYS A 184 -13.57 -22.53 11.77
CA CYS A 184 -13.48 -23.05 10.41
C CYS A 184 -14.87 -23.16 9.76
N LEU A 185 -14.96 -22.78 8.48
CA LEU A 185 -16.18 -22.99 7.71
C LEU A 185 -16.29 -24.47 7.34
N ASP A 186 -17.53 -24.95 7.23
CA ASP A 186 -17.81 -26.23 6.57
C ASP A 186 -17.77 -26.07 5.04
N MET A 187 -17.96 -27.17 4.31
CA MET A 187 -17.94 -27.14 2.85
C MET A 187 -19.24 -26.54 2.30
N GLU A 188 -20.34 -26.69 3.05
CA GLU A 188 -21.65 -26.15 2.78
C GLU A 188 -21.61 -24.62 2.67
N ASP A 189 -21.04 -23.89 3.64
CA ASP A 189 -20.86 -22.44 3.61
C ASP A 189 -19.93 -21.97 2.48
N LEU A 190 -18.90 -22.74 2.12
CA LEU A 190 -18.00 -22.42 1.00
C LEU A 190 -18.65 -22.69 -0.37
N SER A 191 -19.58 -23.65 -0.45
CA SER A 191 -20.33 -24.03 -1.66
C SER A 191 -21.59 -23.18 -1.92
N ARG A 192 -21.97 -22.35 -0.95
CA ARG A 192 -23.18 -21.52 -0.96
C ARG A 192 -23.15 -20.55 -2.14
N GLY A 193 -24.08 -20.71 -3.08
CA GLY A 193 -24.16 -19.90 -4.31
C GLY A 193 -23.13 -20.29 -5.39
N CYS A 194 -22.98 -21.60 -5.67
CA CYS A 194 -22.02 -22.10 -6.66
C CYS A 194 -22.58 -23.18 -7.59
N CYS A 195 -22.24 -23.04 -8.88
CA CYS A 195 -22.20 -24.15 -9.84
C CYS A 195 -21.39 -25.35 -9.30
N SER A 196 -21.98 -26.55 -9.38
CA SER A 196 -21.32 -27.80 -9.02
C SER A 196 -20.25 -28.19 -10.06
N ALA A 197 -19.16 -28.83 -9.62
CA ALA A 197 -18.06 -29.25 -10.50
C ALA A 197 -18.52 -30.17 -11.66
N SER A 198 -19.61 -30.91 -11.47
CA SER A 198 -20.24 -31.76 -12.48
C SER A 198 -20.93 -30.97 -13.61
N ALA A 199 -21.39 -29.74 -13.35
CA ALA A 199 -22.07 -28.89 -14.32
C ALA A 199 -21.14 -28.00 -15.16
N LEU A 200 -19.84 -27.95 -14.85
CA LEU A 200 -18.86 -27.21 -15.65
C LEU A 200 -18.68 -27.83 -17.05
N GLU A 201 -18.80 -27.02 -18.09
CA GLU A 201 -18.55 -27.44 -19.48
C GLU A 201 -17.02 -27.50 -19.79
N LYS A 202 -16.65 -28.10 -20.92
CA LYS A 202 -15.28 -27.94 -21.46
C LYS A 202 -15.18 -26.56 -22.12
N ILE A 203 -14.09 -25.83 -21.85
CA ILE A 203 -13.86 -24.48 -22.38
C ILE A 203 -13.98 -24.47 -23.93
N PRO A 204 -14.85 -23.63 -24.52
CA PRO A 204 -14.95 -23.48 -25.97
C PRO A 204 -13.68 -22.91 -26.60
N THR A 205 -13.20 -23.52 -27.69
CA THR A 205 -12.02 -23.09 -28.46
C THR A 205 -12.41 -22.66 -29.88
N SER A 206 -11.54 -21.91 -30.56
CA SER A 206 -11.81 -21.31 -31.87
C SER A 206 -10.87 -21.74 -33.00
N GLY A 207 -9.89 -22.61 -32.69
CA GLY A 207 -8.84 -23.03 -33.62
C GLY A 207 -8.15 -21.83 -34.26
N LEU A 208 -8.23 -21.74 -35.60
CA LEU A 208 -7.58 -20.70 -36.39
C LEU A 208 -8.39 -19.38 -36.53
N ALA A 209 -9.64 -19.36 -36.07
CA ALA A 209 -10.56 -18.23 -36.20
C ALA A 209 -10.48 -17.27 -34.99
N PRO A 210 -10.58 -15.95 -35.20
CA PRO A 210 -10.63 -14.99 -34.10
C PRO A 210 -12.02 -14.99 -33.45
N ILE A 211 -12.06 -14.97 -32.11
CA ILE A 211 -13.32 -14.81 -31.36
C ILE A 211 -13.74 -13.36 -31.19
N ALA A 212 -12.76 -12.45 -31.18
CA ALA A 212 -12.94 -10.99 -31.04
C ALA A 212 -12.34 -10.23 -32.22
N ARG A 213 -12.90 -9.06 -32.54
CA ARG A 213 -12.32 -8.09 -33.48
C ARG A 213 -12.41 -6.69 -32.89
N GLY A 214 -11.25 -6.06 -32.68
CA GLY A 214 -11.13 -4.72 -32.11
C GLY A 214 -10.88 -3.63 -33.15
N TRP A 215 -10.62 -2.44 -32.61
CA TRP A 215 -10.08 -1.32 -33.39
C TRP A 215 -8.67 -1.63 -33.93
N ARG A 216 -8.19 -0.84 -34.90
CA ARG A 216 -6.89 -1.01 -35.58
C ARG A 216 -6.64 -2.42 -36.16
N GLY A 217 -7.70 -3.19 -36.37
CA GLY A 217 -7.60 -4.56 -36.89
C GLY A 217 -7.25 -5.63 -35.84
N GLN A 218 -7.21 -5.27 -34.54
CA GLN A 218 -6.88 -6.17 -33.44
C GLN A 218 -7.75 -7.44 -33.43
N ARG A 219 -7.18 -8.59 -33.04
CA ARG A 219 -7.87 -9.88 -33.00
C ARG A 219 -7.46 -10.71 -31.79
N PHE A 220 -8.45 -11.37 -31.18
CA PHE A 220 -8.22 -12.35 -30.12
C PHE A 220 -8.52 -13.76 -30.64
N TYR A 221 -7.62 -14.72 -30.39
CA TYR A 221 -7.72 -16.12 -30.81
C TYR A 221 -7.68 -17.05 -29.59
N ASN A 222 -8.43 -18.15 -29.65
CA ASN A 222 -8.50 -19.15 -28.57
C ASN A 222 -8.17 -20.57 -29.11
N PRO A 223 -6.91 -20.85 -29.50
CA PRO A 223 -6.50 -22.17 -29.99
C PRO A 223 -6.79 -23.28 -28.95
N GLY A 224 -7.14 -24.48 -29.44
CA GLY A 224 -7.47 -25.62 -28.57
C GLY A 224 -6.45 -26.76 -28.60
N SER A 225 -5.37 -26.59 -29.36
CA SER A 225 -4.29 -27.56 -29.54
C SER A 225 -2.99 -26.83 -29.90
N LEU A 226 -1.87 -27.53 -29.75
CA LEU A 226 -0.55 -27.04 -30.14
C LEU A 226 -0.43 -26.93 -31.67
N ALA A 227 -1.17 -27.75 -32.42
CA ALA A 227 -1.29 -27.66 -33.87
C ALA A 227 -2.00 -26.36 -34.31
N ASP A 228 -3.11 -25.98 -33.65
CA ASP A 228 -3.77 -24.68 -33.89
C ASP A 228 -2.81 -23.52 -33.63
N LEU A 229 -2.06 -23.60 -32.52
CA LEU A 229 -1.12 -22.56 -32.11
C LEU A 229 0.01 -22.38 -33.14
N PHE A 230 0.64 -23.45 -33.62
CA PHE A 230 1.67 -23.36 -34.66
C PHE A 230 1.11 -22.89 -36.01
N ALA A 231 -0.10 -23.32 -36.41
CA ALA A 231 -0.74 -22.82 -37.62
C ALA A 231 -1.10 -21.31 -37.53
N LEU A 232 -1.52 -20.83 -36.36
CA LEU A 232 -1.69 -19.40 -36.10
C LEU A 232 -0.35 -18.64 -36.17
N LEU A 233 0.69 -19.15 -35.50
CA LEU A 233 2.02 -18.52 -35.47
C LEU A 233 2.69 -18.48 -36.85
N GLY A 234 2.53 -19.53 -37.66
CA GLY A 234 2.97 -19.54 -39.06
C GLY A 234 2.27 -18.46 -39.89
N ARG A 235 0.94 -18.31 -39.73
CA ARG A 235 0.14 -17.29 -40.42
C ARG A 235 0.46 -15.86 -39.96
N LEU A 236 0.84 -15.68 -38.70
CA LEU A 236 1.04 -14.37 -38.06
C LEU A 236 2.52 -14.00 -37.90
N ARG A 237 3.46 -14.79 -38.43
CA ARG A 237 4.92 -14.66 -38.19
C ARG A 237 5.50 -13.26 -38.47
N SER A 238 4.91 -12.52 -39.43
CA SER A 238 5.31 -11.16 -39.83
C SER A 238 4.40 -10.05 -39.28
N GLN A 239 3.42 -10.36 -38.43
CA GLN A 239 2.48 -9.42 -37.81
C GLN A 239 2.72 -9.34 -36.29
N PRO A 240 2.47 -8.19 -35.62
CA PRO A 240 2.62 -8.08 -34.16
C PRO A 240 1.68 -9.04 -33.42
N HIS A 241 2.24 -10.08 -32.79
CA HIS A 241 1.47 -11.10 -32.08
C HIS A 241 2.05 -11.39 -30.69
N ARG A 242 1.17 -11.63 -29.71
CA ARG A 242 1.52 -11.87 -28.30
C ARG A 242 0.80 -13.11 -27.78
N LEU A 243 1.56 -14.04 -27.19
CA LEU A 243 1.01 -15.19 -26.49
C LEU A 243 0.47 -14.74 -25.13
N VAL A 244 -0.76 -15.12 -24.80
CA VAL A 244 -1.46 -14.73 -23.59
C VAL A 244 -1.77 -15.98 -22.75
N PHE A 245 -1.32 -15.97 -21.50
CA PHE A 245 -1.71 -16.97 -20.50
C PHE A 245 -2.42 -16.29 -19.33
N GLY A 246 -1.67 -15.64 -18.44
CA GLY A 246 -2.22 -14.84 -17.33
C GLY A 246 -2.31 -13.33 -17.61
N ASN A 247 -1.76 -12.87 -18.73
CA ASN A 247 -1.51 -11.45 -19.05
C ASN A 247 -0.75 -10.66 -17.97
N THR A 248 -0.15 -11.31 -16.97
CA THR A 248 0.45 -10.65 -15.79
C THR A 248 1.62 -9.72 -16.12
N SER A 249 2.30 -9.90 -17.25
CA SER A 249 3.32 -8.96 -17.71
C SER A 249 2.77 -7.58 -18.08
N ALA A 250 1.49 -7.49 -18.48
CA ALA A 250 0.85 -6.21 -18.82
C ALA A 250 0.68 -5.27 -17.62
N GLY A 251 0.75 -5.79 -16.40
CA GLY A 251 0.80 -4.98 -15.19
C GLY A 251 2.16 -4.35 -14.94
N VAL A 252 3.24 -4.86 -15.56
CA VAL A 252 4.63 -4.43 -15.40
C VAL A 252 5.08 -3.67 -16.65
N PHE A 253 5.17 -4.36 -17.78
CA PHE A 253 5.49 -3.80 -19.09
C PHE A 253 4.19 -3.46 -19.82
N LYS A 254 3.70 -2.23 -19.56
CA LYS A 254 2.41 -1.73 -20.06
C LYS A 254 2.41 -1.56 -21.59
N GLU A 255 3.55 -1.26 -22.19
CA GLU A 255 3.72 -0.98 -23.63
C GLU A 255 3.73 -2.26 -24.49
N ASP A 256 4.34 -3.36 -24.01
CA ASP A 256 4.22 -4.72 -24.59
C ASP A 256 2.76 -5.17 -24.77
N ALA A 257 1.86 -4.67 -23.92
CA ALA A 257 0.46 -5.04 -23.94
C ALA A 257 -0.35 -4.20 -24.95
N ALA A 258 -0.04 -2.91 -25.09
CA ALA A 258 -0.73 -1.98 -25.98
C ALA A 258 -0.27 -2.07 -27.45
N SER A 259 0.88 -2.69 -27.72
CA SER A 259 1.49 -2.80 -29.06
C SER A 259 1.08 -4.06 -29.84
N ALA A 260 0.30 -4.97 -29.26
CA ALA A 260 -0.05 -6.25 -29.88
C ALA A 260 -1.35 -6.18 -30.73
N GLU A 261 -1.25 -6.47 -32.03
CA GLU A 261 -2.42 -6.60 -32.92
C GLU A 261 -3.14 -7.95 -32.70
N HIS A 262 -2.39 -9.04 -32.51
CA HIS A 262 -2.94 -10.40 -32.39
C HIS A 262 -2.65 -11.00 -31.02
N LEU A 263 -3.70 -11.23 -30.23
CA LEU A 263 -3.61 -11.89 -28.92
C LEU A 263 -4.01 -13.37 -29.05
N LEU A 264 -3.10 -14.28 -28.68
CA LEU A 264 -3.31 -15.72 -28.79
C LEU A 264 -3.39 -16.34 -27.39
N ASN A 265 -4.58 -16.74 -26.94
CA ASN A 265 -4.74 -17.35 -25.61
C ASN A 265 -4.25 -18.80 -25.60
N ILE A 266 -3.04 -19.03 -25.07
CA ILE A 266 -2.44 -20.36 -24.97
C ILE A 266 -2.95 -21.17 -23.78
N ARG A 267 -3.77 -20.57 -22.89
CA ARG A 267 -4.32 -21.26 -21.72
C ARG A 267 -5.10 -22.52 -22.07
N ASN A 268 -5.70 -22.60 -23.26
CA ASN A 268 -6.55 -23.73 -23.65
C ASN A 268 -5.83 -24.79 -24.50
N VAL A 269 -4.49 -24.77 -24.53
CA VAL A 269 -3.62 -25.73 -25.24
C VAL A 269 -3.12 -26.81 -24.26
N PRO A 270 -3.74 -28.01 -24.18
CA PRO A 270 -3.44 -29.00 -23.15
C PRO A 270 -2.02 -29.60 -23.24
N GLU A 271 -1.37 -29.56 -24.40
CA GLU A 271 -0.03 -30.13 -24.63
C GLU A 271 1.10 -29.32 -23.99
N LEU A 272 0.83 -28.05 -23.62
CA LEU A 272 1.79 -27.18 -22.92
C LEU A 272 1.75 -27.36 -21.39
N TYR A 273 0.97 -28.31 -20.88
CA TYR A 273 0.78 -28.57 -19.45
C TYR A 273 1.51 -29.85 -18.97
N GLY A 274 1.40 -30.09 -17.66
CA GLY A 274 1.84 -31.31 -17.01
C GLY A 274 3.24 -31.22 -16.42
N ILE A 275 3.47 -32.05 -15.41
CA ILE A 275 4.78 -32.28 -14.79
C ILE A 275 5.00 -33.79 -14.82
N ARG A 276 6.14 -34.24 -15.33
CA ARG A 276 6.43 -35.66 -15.57
C ARG A 276 7.93 -35.93 -15.51
N ASP A 277 8.32 -37.18 -15.36
CA ASP A 277 9.73 -37.57 -15.40
C ASP A 277 10.27 -37.54 -16.84
N SER A 278 11.58 -37.28 -16.99
CA SER A 278 12.32 -37.50 -18.24
C SER A 278 12.91 -38.90 -18.30
N GLU A 279 13.36 -39.33 -19.48
CA GLU A 279 13.98 -40.64 -19.70
C GLU A 279 15.27 -40.81 -18.86
N ASP A 280 16.08 -39.75 -18.73
CA ASP A 280 17.24 -39.69 -17.81
C ASP A 280 16.86 -39.56 -16.32
N GLY A 281 15.57 -39.56 -15.99
CA GLY A 281 15.05 -39.43 -14.63
C GLY A 281 15.19 -38.03 -14.02
N GLY A 282 15.33 -36.99 -14.85
CA GLY A 282 15.08 -35.58 -14.50
C GLY A 282 13.58 -35.26 -14.45
N LEU A 283 13.23 -34.00 -14.17
CA LEU A 283 11.85 -33.53 -14.04
C LEU A 283 11.49 -32.56 -15.19
N ILE A 284 10.52 -32.94 -16.02
CA ILE A 284 9.97 -32.12 -17.11
C ILE A 284 8.77 -31.31 -16.59
N ILE A 285 8.79 -30.00 -16.83
CA ILE A 285 7.68 -29.07 -16.54
C ILE A 285 7.16 -28.45 -17.85
N GLY A 286 5.84 -28.53 -18.10
CA GLY A 286 5.19 -27.90 -19.27
C GLY A 286 5.13 -26.37 -19.14
N SER A 287 5.25 -25.63 -20.25
CA SER A 287 5.38 -24.17 -20.24
C SER A 287 4.17 -23.38 -19.72
N SER A 288 2.98 -23.97 -19.75
CA SER A 288 1.74 -23.37 -19.21
C SER A 288 1.46 -23.72 -17.75
N VAL A 289 2.36 -24.47 -17.08
CA VAL A 289 2.29 -24.68 -15.63
C VAL A 289 2.49 -23.36 -14.89
N SER A 290 1.61 -23.04 -13.96
CA SER A 290 1.65 -21.81 -13.18
C SER A 290 2.74 -21.81 -12.10
N LEU A 291 3.11 -20.62 -11.62
CA LEU A 291 4.09 -20.50 -10.53
C LEU A 291 3.59 -21.17 -9.23
N HIS A 292 2.27 -21.19 -9.00
CA HIS A 292 1.69 -21.91 -7.87
C HIS A 292 1.82 -23.43 -8.02
N GLU A 293 1.52 -23.99 -9.19
CA GLU A 293 1.67 -25.43 -9.46
C GLU A 293 3.14 -25.87 -9.35
N LEU A 294 4.10 -25.02 -9.76
CA LEU A 294 5.52 -25.25 -9.49
C LEU A 294 5.85 -25.25 -8.00
N ILE A 295 5.35 -24.30 -7.20
CA ILE A 295 5.60 -24.27 -5.75
C ILE A 295 5.13 -25.56 -5.08
N VAL A 296 3.97 -26.10 -5.48
CA VAL A 296 3.46 -27.38 -4.95
C VAL A 296 4.34 -28.55 -5.38
N ALA A 297 4.61 -28.68 -6.69
CA ALA A 297 5.38 -29.80 -7.24
C ALA A 297 6.85 -29.81 -6.78
N PHE A 298 7.48 -28.65 -6.63
CA PHE A 298 8.86 -28.51 -6.15
C PHE A 298 8.99 -28.79 -4.65
N ASN A 299 7.98 -28.40 -3.84
CA ASN A 299 7.90 -28.84 -2.43
C ASN A 299 7.74 -30.36 -2.31
N ASP A 300 6.93 -30.99 -3.15
CA ASP A 300 6.76 -32.45 -3.15
C ASP A 300 8.06 -33.15 -3.58
N ALA A 301 8.65 -32.71 -4.70
CA ALA A 301 9.89 -33.25 -5.23
C ALA A 301 11.04 -33.15 -4.23
N GLY A 302 11.29 -31.96 -3.66
CA GLY A 302 12.37 -31.75 -2.69
C GLY A 302 12.21 -32.50 -1.37
N ARG A 303 11.00 -32.99 -1.04
CA ARG A 303 10.74 -33.82 0.15
C ARG A 303 10.75 -35.32 -0.11
N ARG A 304 10.52 -35.77 -1.36
CA ARG A 304 10.25 -37.18 -1.69
C ARG A 304 11.15 -37.81 -2.74
N ARG A 305 11.91 -37.01 -3.51
CA ARG A 305 12.66 -37.47 -4.69
C ARG A 305 14.17 -37.24 -4.49
N PRO A 306 15.00 -38.29 -4.40
CA PRO A 306 16.46 -38.15 -4.37
C PRO A 306 16.99 -37.38 -5.57
N GLY A 307 17.95 -36.49 -5.32
CA GLY A 307 18.57 -35.59 -6.29
C GLY A 307 17.81 -34.31 -6.60
N PHE A 308 16.73 -34.03 -5.86
CA PHE A 308 15.88 -32.84 -6.04
C PHE A 308 15.72 -31.99 -4.77
N GLY A 309 16.50 -32.23 -3.70
CA GLY A 309 16.33 -31.55 -2.41
C GLY A 309 16.34 -30.01 -2.52
N HIS A 310 17.18 -29.47 -3.41
CA HIS A 310 17.27 -28.05 -3.74
C HIS A 310 15.92 -27.41 -4.16
N LEU A 311 15.00 -28.18 -4.76
CA LEU A 311 13.69 -27.67 -5.20
C LEU A 311 12.80 -27.21 -4.04
N GLY A 312 13.02 -27.69 -2.81
CA GLY A 312 12.36 -27.15 -1.62
C GLY A 312 12.67 -25.66 -1.41
N SER A 313 13.95 -25.29 -1.49
CA SER A 313 14.40 -23.89 -1.38
C SER A 313 14.00 -23.04 -2.60
N VAL A 314 13.91 -23.65 -3.79
CA VAL A 314 13.33 -22.98 -4.97
C VAL A 314 11.85 -22.64 -4.74
N ALA A 315 11.08 -23.58 -4.18
CA ALA A 315 9.66 -23.37 -3.89
C ALA A 315 9.42 -22.31 -2.81
N GLU A 316 10.25 -22.28 -1.76
CA GLU A 316 10.25 -21.22 -0.74
C GLU A 316 10.51 -19.84 -1.36
N HIS A 317 11.52 -19.70 -2.22
CA HIS A 317 11.77 -18.44 -2.93
C HIS A 317 10.58 -18.05 -3.83
N LEU A 318 10.01 -19.00 -4.57
CA LEU A 318 8.86 -18.74 -5.45
C LEU A 318 7.63 -18.20 -4.67
N GLN A 319 7.48 -18.50 -3.37
CA GLN A 319 6.45 -17.87 -2.53
C GLN A 319 6.69 -16.35 -2.28
N ARG A 320 7.93 -15.85 -2.43
CA ARG A 320 8.28 -14.42 -2.43
C ARG A 320 8.12 -13.73 -3.80
N VAL A 321 7.65 -14.44 -4.83
CA VAL A 321 7.48 -13.89 -6.19
C VAL A 321 6.06 -13.36 -6.39
N ALA A 322 5.95 -12.06 -6.65
CA ALA A 322 4.68 -11.33 -6.75
C ALA A 322 3.72 -11.62 -5.58
N ASN A 323 2.45 -11.93 -5.88
CA ASN A 323 1.40 -12.28 -4.91
C ASN A 323 0.60 -13.51 -5.37
N GLN A 324 -0.24 -14.10 -4.51
CA GLN A 324 -0.94 -15.37 -4.80
C GLN A 324 -1.79 -15.36 -6.07
N ALA A 325 -2.56 -14.29 -6.30
CA ALA A 325 -3.42 -14.18 -7.48
C ALA A 325 -2.59 -14.07 -8.76
N VAL A 326 -1.44 -13.37 -8.73
CA VAL A 326 -0.45 -13.40 -9.81
C VAL A 326 0.16 -14.80 -9.95
N ARG A 327 0.59 -15.46 -8.87
CA ARG A 327 1.22 -16.81 -8.90
C ARG A 327 0.34 -17.91 -9.49
N ARG A 328 -0.98 -17.88 -9.21
CA ARG A 328 -1.96 -18.83 -9.78
C ARG A 328 -2.40 -18.48 -11.22
N ASN A 329 -1.94 -17.37 -11.80
CA ASN A 329 -2.29 -16.95 -13.15
C ASN A 329 -1.09 -16.79 -14.10
N ALA A 330 0.10 -16.47 -13.59
CA ALA A 330 1.37 -16.45 -14.31
C ALA A 330 1.95 -17.86 -14.47
N CYS A 331 2.59 -18.12 -15.61
CA CYS A 331 3.36 -19.33 -15.91
C CYS A 331 4.87 -19.04 -15.96
N TRP A 332 5.70 -20.03 -15.65
CA TRP A 332 7.16 -19.84 -15.58
C TRP A 332 7.77 -19.44 -16.93
N ALA A 333 7.33 -20.06 -18.03
CA ALA A 333 7.81 -19.74 -19.37
C ALA A 333 7.43 -18.32 -19.79
N GLY A 334 6.25 -17.84 -19.37
CA GLY A 334 5.85 -16.44 -19.56
C GLY A 334 6.75 -15.46 -18.80
N ASN A 335 7.29 -15.84 -17.64
CA ASN A 335 8.27 -15.02 -16.92
C ASN A 335 9.66 -15.07 -17.57
N LEU A 336 10.08 -16.22 -18.12
CA LEU A 336 11.31 -16.28 -18.93
C LEU A 336 11.19 -15.42 -20.21
N MET A 337 10.01 -15.38 -20.84
CA MET A 337 9.79 -14.49 -21.98
C MET A 337 9.78 -12.99 -21.60
N MET A 338 9.46 -12.63 -20.34
CA MET A 338 9.72 -11.26 -19.84
C MET A 338 11.22 -10.98 -19.77
N LYS A 339 12.03 -11.88 -19.19
CA LYS A 339 13.50 -11.77 -19.13
C LYS A 339 14.18 -11.81 -20.53
N HIS A 340 13.53 -12.41 -21.52
CA HIS A 340 13.96 -12.44 -22.92
C HIS A 340 13.75 -11.09 -23.61
N ALA A 341 12.55 -10.51 -23.47
CA ALA A 341 12.23 -9.20 -24.06
C ALA A 341 12.92 -8.04 -23.33
N HIS A 342 13.09 -8.16 -22.01
CA HIS A 342 13.62 -7.14 -21.09
C HIS A 342 14.79 -7.73 -20.30
N PRO A 343 16.03 -7.75 -20.85
CA PRO A 343 17.16 -8.49 -20.27
C PRO A 343 17.59 -8.01 -18.88
N GLU A 344 17.36 -6.75 -18.55
CA GLU A 344 17.61 -6.15 -17.23
C GLU A 344 16.60 -6.59 -16.16
N PHE A 345 15.42 -7.11 -16.54
CA PHE A 345 14.40 -7.58 -15.61
C PHE A 345 14.97 -8.55 -14.56
N PRO A 346 14.84 -8.28 -13.25
CA PRO A 346 15.34 -9.16 -12.18
C PRO A 346 14.39 -10.36 -11.99
N SER A 347 14.36 -11.25 -12.97
CA SER A 347 13.51 -12.45 -12.97
C SER A 347 13.95 -13.46 -11.90
N ASP A 348 13.19 -13.52 -10.81
CA ASP A 348 13.32 -14.55 -9.77
C ASP A 348 13.26 -15.97 -10.38
N VAL A 349 12.43 -16.18 -11.42
CA VAL A 349 12.23 -17.48 -12.08
C VAL A 349 13.45 -17.87 -12.92
N TYR A 350 14.07 -16.93 -13.64
CA TYR A 350 15.29 -17.19 -14.40
C TYR A 350 16.44 -17.61 -13.48
N VAL A 351 16.72 -16.83 -12.42
CA VAL A 351 17.89 -17.12 -11.56
C VAL A 351 17.75 -18.48 -10.88
N LEU A 352 16.54 -18.83 -10.41
CA LEU A 352 16.26 -20.11 -9.77
C LEU A 352 16.39 -21.30 -10.74
N LEU A 353 15.87 -21.20 -11.96
CA LEU A 353 15.93 -22.31 -12.93
C LEU A 353 17.34 -22.51 -13.50
N GLU A 354 18.08 -21.43 -13.80
CA GLU A 354 19.47 -21.49 -14.27
C GLU A 354 20.39 -22.06 -13.17
N ALA A 355 20.25 -21.62 -11.91
CA ALA A 355 21.00 -22.18 -10.79
C ALA A 355 20.64 -23.66 -10.51
N SER A 356 19.42 -24.09 -10.86
CA SER A 356 18.98 -25.50 -10.82
C SER A 356 19.34 -26.28 -12.09
N ARG A 357 20.23 -25.74 -12.95
CA ARG A 357 20.76 -26.38 -14.17
C ARG A 357 19.67 -26.78 -15.18
N ALA A 358 18.56 -26.05 -15.23
CA ALA A 358 17.47 -26.33 -16.16
C ALA A 358 17.88 -26.17 -17.62
N THR A 359 17.22 -26.92 -18.51
CA THR A 359 17.23 -26.68 -19.96
C THR A 359 15.81 -26.45 -20.45
N VAL A 360 15.63 -25.66 -21.51
CA VAL A 360 14.33 -25.41 -22.15
C VAL A 360 14.25 -26.10 -23.51
N ARG A 361 13.06 -26.56 -23.89
CA ARG A 361 12.76 -27.09 -25.22
C ARG A 361 11.82 -26.13 -25.95
N ILE A 362 12.23 -25.66 -27.12
CA ILE A 362 11.47 -24.73 -27.96
C ILE A 362 11.11 -25.37 -29.30
N SER A 363 10.07 -24.88 -29.97
CA SER A 363 9.67 -25.35 -31.30
C SER A 363 8.96 -24.27 -32.12
N ASP A 364 9.02 -24.39 -33.45
CA ASP A 364 8.20 -23.68 -34.45
C ASP A 364 7.17 -24.58 -35.15
N GLY A 365 6.95 -25.79 -34.64
CA GLY A 365 6.06 -26.80 -35.23
C GLY A 365 6.65 -27.57 -36.41
N VAL A 366 7.86 -27.21 -36.86
CA VAL A 366 8.64 -27.93 -37.89
C VAL A 366 9.94 -28.48 -37.31
N SER A 367 10.56 -27.75 -36.40
CA SER A 367 11.77 -28.15 -35.66
C SER A 367 11.54 -28.08 -34.15
N GLU A 368 12.30 -28.87 -33.40
CA GLU A 368 12.47 -28.69 -31.94
C GLU A 368 13.95 -28.44 -31.63
N GLN A 369 14.22 -27.65 -30.60
CA GLN A 369 15.58 -27.36 -30.13
C GLN A 369 15.60 -27.35 -28.59
N GLN A 370 16.64 -27.92 -27.98
CA GLN A 370 16.90 -27.85 -26.54
C GLN A 370 18.06 -26.89 -26.27
N LEU A 371 17.90 -25.98 -25.31
CA LEU A 371 18.83 -24.89 -24.99
C LEU A 371 19.02 -24.77 -23.47
N VAL A 372 20.16 -24.23 -23.03
CA VAL A 372 20.31 -23.64 -21.68
C VAL A 372 19.63 -22.26 -21.63
N LEU A 373 19.28 -21.75 -20.45
CA LEU A 373 18.49 -20.50 -20.39
C LEU A 373 19.33 -19.29 -20.85
N ALA A 374 20.65 -19.28 -20.61
CA ALA A 374 21.58 -18.29 -21.16
C ALA A 374 21.58 -18.18 -22.69
N ASP A 375 21.26 -19.27 -23.42
CA ASP A 375 21.13 -19.26 -24.88
C ASP A 375 19.70 -18.97 -25.36
N LEU A 376 18.67 -19.33 -24.57
CA LEU A 376 17.30 -18.85 -24.80
C LEU A 376 17.28 -17.32 -24.90
N LEU A 377 18.00 -16.60 -24.03
CA LEU A 377 18.08 -15.13 -24.04
C LEU A 377 18.71 -14.53 -25.31
N ARG A 378 19.32 -15.35 -26.18
CA ARG A 378 19.92 -14.93 -27.46
C ARG A 378 19.11 -15.39 -28.68
N GLN A 379 18.10 -16.24 -28.46
CA GLN A 379 17.36 -16.92 -29.51
C GLN A 379 16.21 -16.04 -30.04
N ASP A 380 16.07 -15.91 -31.36
CA ASP A 380 14.86 -15.35 -31.96
C ASP A 380 13.68 -16.30 -31.71
N MET A 381 12.65 -15.79 -31.03
CA MET A 381 11.44 -16.54 -30.65
C MET A 381 10.22 -16.21 -31.53
N ARG A 382 10.37 -15.43 -32.61
CA ARG A 382 9.25 -15.06 -33.50
C ARG A 382 8.68 -16.27 -34.25
N GLY A 383 7.43 -16.61 -33.94
CA GLY A 383 6.77 -17.83 -34.43
C GLY A 383 7.15 -19.11 -33.67
N ARG A 384 7.84 -19.00 -32.53
CA ARG A 384 8.30 -20.13 -31.69
C ARG A 384 7.64 -20.12 -30.32
N VAL A 385 7.57 -21.30 -29.71
CA VAL A 385 6.95 -21.53 -28.40
C VAL A 385 7.90 -22.35 -27.52
N ILE A 386 8.04 -21.96 -26.25
CA ILE A 386 8.64 -22.83 -25.23
C ILE A 386 7.63 -23.94 -24.93
N LEU A 387 8.01 -25.19 -25.14
CA LEU A 387 7.14 -26.35 -24.87
C LEU A 387 7.26 -26.80 -23.40
N SER A 388 8.50 -26.92 -22.92
CA SER A 388 8.81 -27.44 -21.60
C SER A 388 10.19 -27.01 -21.13
N ALA A 389 10.46 -27.14 -19.83
CA ALA A 389 11.82 -27.20 -19.30
C ALA A 389 12.08 -28.57 -18.66
N THR A 390 13.35 -28.96 -18.58
CA THR A 390 13.83 -30.18 -17.93
C THR A 390 14.85 -29.81 -16.86
N LEU A 391 14.56 -30.18 -15.61
CA LEU A 391 15.46 -30.05 -14.46
C LEU A 391 16.21 -31.37 -14.26
N PRO A 392 17.55 -31.39 -14.24
CA PRO A 392 18.32 -32.61 -13.96
C PRO A 392 18.23 -33.00 -12.48
N LYS A 393 18.60 -34.25 -12.18
CA LYS A 393 19.01 -34.62 -10.82
C LYS A 393 20.35 -33.99 -10.49
N ILE A 394 20.50 -33.53 -9.26
CA ILE A 394 21.78 -33.13 -8.67
C ILE A 394 22.20 -34.23 -7.68
N ASN A 395 23.49 -34.34 -7.35
CA ASN A 395 23.92 -35.21 -6.24
C ASN A 395 23.62 -34.48 -4.92
N ASP A 396 22.85 -35.06 -4.00
CA ASP A 396 22.55 -34.40 -2.71
C ASP A 396 23.75 -34.43 -1.73
N ASP A 397 24.74 -35.33 -1.91
CA ASP A 397 25.91 -35.42 -1.01
C ASP A 397 26.86 -34.23 -1.21
N GLY A 398 27.03 -33.44 -0.14
CA GLY A 398 27.83 -32.21 -0.15
C GLY A 398 27.21 -31.02 -0.91
N HIS A 399 26.00 -31.15 -1.47
CA HIS A 399 25.39 -30.06 -2.25
C HIS A 399 24.72 -29.01 -1.37
N HIS A 400 24.93 -27.74 -1.75
CA HIS A 400 24.34 -26.57 -1.12
C HIS A 400 23.68 -25.70 -2.18
N PHE A 401 22.36 -25.60 -2.12
CA PHE A 401 21.58 -24.59 -2.85
C PHE A 401 21.12 -23.49 -1.89
N ARG A 402 21.37 -22.24 -2.25
CA ARG A 402 20.80 -21.06 -1.57
C ARG A 402 20.29 -20.06 -2.60
N SER A 403 19.26 -19.32 -2.24
CA SER A 403 18.79 -18.21 -3.07
C SER A 403 18.32 -17.07 -2.19
N PHE A 404 18.41 -15.86 -2.74
CA PHE A 404 18.20 -14.61 -2.00
C PHE A 404 17.43 -13.63 -2.87
N LYS A 405 16.61 -12.82 -2.21
CA LYS A 405 15.79 -11.79 -2.83
C LYS A 405 15.70 -10.62 -1.86
N VAL A 406 16.38 -9.52 -2.16
CA VAL A 406 16.38 -8.31 -1.33
C VAL A 406 15.50 -7.26 -2.01
N THR A 407 14.53 -6.73 -1.27
CA THR A 407 13.40 -5.95 -1.81
C THR A 407 13.09 -4.72 -0.95
N PRO A 408 12.44 -3.66 -1.50
CA PRO A 408 12.05 -2.47 -0.72
C PRO A 408 11.11 -2.75 0.46
N ARG A 409 10.32 -3.82 0.37
CA ARG A 409 9.39 -4.36 1.39
C ARG A 409 9.35 -5.89 1.25
N ARG A 410 8.76 -6.63 2.18
CA ARG A 410 8.94 -8.09 2.29
C ARG A 410 8.41 -8.90 1.10
N LEU A 411 7.32 -8.44 0.46
CA LEU A 411 6.60 -9.15 -0.61
C LEU A 411 6.07 -8.22 -1.73
N ASN A 412 5.59 -8.83 -2.83
CA ASN A 412 4.92 -8.15 -3.95
C ASN A 412 5.75 -6.95 -4.50
N ALA A 413 7.05 -7.19 -4.67
CA ALA A 413 8.04 -6.24 -5.14
C ALA A 413 9.07 -6.92 -6.04
N HIS A 414 9.65 -6.15 -6.96
CA HIS A 414 10.87 -6.52 -7.68
C HIS A 414 12.07 -6.37 -6.76
N ALA A 415 13.08 -7.22 -6.96
CA ALA A 415 14.29 -7.21 -6.16
C ALA A 415 15.19 -6.03 -6.54
N TYR A 416 15.85 -5.42 -5.56
CA TYR A 416 17.05 -4.61 -5.79
C TYR A 416 18.19 -5.50 -6.30
N LEU A 417 18.27 -6.71 -5.74
CA LEU A 417 19.15 -7.77 -6.20
C LEU A 417 18.52 -9.12 -5.83
N ASN A 418 18.48 -10.05 -6.78
CA ASN A 418 18.18 -11.45 -6.52
C ASN A 418 19.31 -12.35 -7.00
N ALA A 419 19.46 -13.50 -6.36
CA ALA A 419 20.54 -14.43 -6.63
C ALA A 419 20.13 -15.86 -6.31
N ALA A 420 20.74 -16.82 -7.02
CA ALA A 420 20.61 -18.24 -6.73
C ALA A 420 21.96 -18.92 -6.98
N PHE A 421 22.40 -19.68 -5.98
CA PHE A 421 23.74 -20.24 -5.90
C PHE A 421 23.64 -21.75 -5.68
N SER A 422 24.39 -22.51 -6.47
CA SER A 422 24.51 -23.97 -6.36
C SER A 422 25.98 -24.35 -6.34
N LEU A 423 26.44 -24.94 -5.25
CA LEU A 423 27.81 -25.45 -5.10
C LEU A 423 27.81 -26.80 -4.38
N SER A 424 28.82 -27.63 -4.65
CA SER A 424 29.05 -28.90 -3.92
C SER A 424 30.40 -28.83 -3.20
N VAL A 425 30.46 -29.33 -1.96
CA VAL A 425 31.65 -29.25 -1.09
C VAL A 425 31.98 -30.59 -0.42
N ASP A 426 33.27 -30.94 -0.33
CA ASP A 426 33.71 -32.05 0.52
C ASP A 426 33.95 -31.57 1.95
N LYS A 427 33.03 -31.89 2.86
CA LYS A 427 33.15 -31.57 4.30
C LYS A 427 34.36 -32.21 4.98
N LYS A 428 34.96 -33.27 4.41
CA LYS A 428 36.13 -33.97 4.97
C LYS A 428 37.45 -33.30 4.57
N ASP A 429 37.47 -32.59 3.44
CA ASP A 429 38.61 -31.82 2.92
C ASP A 429 38.31 -30.32 3.02
N GLY A 430 38.14 -29.80 4.24
CA GLY A 430 38.04 -28.35 4.49
C GLY A 430 36.84 -27.65 3.83
N TYR A 431 35.75 -28.37 3.53
CA TYR A 431 34.63 -27.86 2.73
C TYR A 431 35.10 -27.42 1.32
N ARG A 432 36.04 -28.17 0.71
CA ARG A 432 36.57 -27.87 -0.63
C ARG A 432 35.48 -27.94 -1.69
N VAL A 433 35.34 -26.88 -2.48
CA VAL A 433 34.39 -26.80 -3.60
C VAL A 433 34.79 -27.80 -4.69
N THR A 434 34.00 -28.86 -4.88
CA THR A 434 34.37 -30.05 -5.68
C THR A 434 34.06 -29.95 -7.18
N GLU A 435 33.10 -29.11 -7.54
CA GLU A 435 32.73 -28.80 -8.93
C GLU A 435 32.72 -27.28 -9.13
N ARG A 436 32.72 -26.80 -10.38
CA ARG A 436 32.49 -25.36 -10.61
C ARG A 436 31.09 -24.98 -10.10
N PRO A 437 30.97 -24.02 -9.16
CA PRO A 437 29.68 -23.58 -8.66
C PRO A 437 28.92 -22.81 -9.76
N SER A 438 27.60 -22.74 -9.63
CA SER A 438 26.75 -21.86 -10.44
C SER A 438 26.37 -20.66 -9.57
N LEU A 439 26.83 -19.46 -9.93
CA LEU A 439 26.62 -18.23 -9.18
C LEU A 439 25.77 -17.25 -9.99
N VAL A 440 24.45 -17.44 -9.93
CA VAL A 440 23.48 -16.75 -10.78
C VAL A 440 22.92 -15.50 -10.09
N PHE A 441 22.83 -14.40 -10.83
CA PHE A 441 22.36 -13.09 -10.33
C PHE A 441 21.32 -12.45 -11.26
N GLY A 442 20.49 -11.57 -10.68
CA GLY A 442 19.60 -10.64 -11.38
C GLY A 442 19.51 -9.31 -10.62
N GLY A 443 19.27 -8.22 -11.34
CA GLY A 443 19.39 -6.85 -10.79
C GLY A 443 20.82 -6.30 -10.76
N VAL A 444 21.80 -6.98 -11.38
CA VAL A 444 23.13 -6.40 -11.65
C VAL A 444 23.05 -5.58 -12.94
N SER A 445 23.01 -6.23 -14.09
CA SER A 445 22.75 -5.60 -15.39
C SER A 445 22.23 -6.63 -16.39
N GLY A 446 21.59 -6.19 -17.48
CA GLY A 446 21.01 -7.08 -18.49
C GLY A 446 21.99 -7.99 -19.25
N LYS A 447 23.28 -7.95 -18.92
CA LYS A 447 24.34 -8.83 -19.45
C LYS A 447 25.05 -9.66 -18.38
N PHE A 448 24.82 -9.38 -17.09
CA PHE A 448 25.45 -10.08 -15.97
C PHE A 448 24.45 -11.03 -15.30
N ASN A 449 24.41 -12.27 -15.78
CA ASN A 449 23.62 -13.34 -15.18
C ASN A 449 24.48 -14.33 -14.35
N HIS A 450 25.79 -14.43 -14.60
CA HIS A 450 26.72 -15.37 -13.93
C HIS A 450 28.03 -14.68 -13.52
N ALA A 451 28.51 -14.97 -12.31
CA ALA A 451 29.82 -14.50 -11.80
C ALA A 451 30.97 -15.44 -12.24
N VAL A 452 31.22 -15.52 -13.56
CA VAL A 452 32.07 -16.53 -14.19
C VAL A 452 33.51 -16.57 -13.65
N LYS A 453 34.13 -15.44 -13.31
CA LYS A 453 35.49 -15.44 -12.75
C LYS A 453 35.49 -15.96 -11.31
N THR A 454 34.49 -15.56 -10.52
CA THR A 454 34.32 -15.99 -9.12
C THR A 454 34.00 -17.49 -9.04
N GLU A 455 33.19 -18.01 -9.95
CA GLU A 455 32.93 -19.44 -10.10
C GLU A 455 34.23 -20.22 -10.35
N ASN A 456 35.03 -19.79 -11.32
CA ASN A 456 36.33 -20.41 -11.63
C ASN A 456 37.36 -20.24 -10.48
N TYR A 457 37.30 -19.14 -9.71
CA TYR A 457 38.20 -18.88 -8.59
C TYR A 457 37.93 -19.81 -7.41
N LEU A 458 36.66 -20.06 -7.08
CA LEU A 458 36.25 -20.90 -5.95
C LEU A 458 36.51 -22.40 -6.18
N GLN A 459 36.47 -22.87 -7.43
CA GLN A 459 36.62 -24.29 -7.75
C GLN A 459 37.93 -24.87 -7.18
N ASN A 460 37.85 -26.03 -6.53
CA ASN A 460 38.93 -26.73 -5.83
C ASN A 460 39.58 -25.99 -4.63
N ARG A 461 39.02 -24.87 -4.15
CA ARG A 461 39.48 -24.19 -2.92
C ARG A 461 38.67 -24.60 -1.69
N SER A 462 39.29 -24.56 -0.50
CA SER A 462 38.62 -24.80 0.78
C SER A 462 37.84 -23.56 1.22
N LEU A 463 36.61 -23.76 1.69
CA LEU A 463 35.79 -22.67 2.23
C LEU A 463 36.16 -22.30 3.66
N LEU A 464 37.07 -23.04 4.32
CA LEU A 464 37.60 -22.66 5.63
C LEU A 464 38.84 -21.74 5.54
N ASP A 465 39.34 -21.46 4.32
CA ASP A 465 40.50 -20.60 4.08
C ASP A 465 40.06 -19.13 3.97
N GLU A 466 40.59 -18.25 4.83
CA GLU A 466 40.26 -16.81 4.83
C GLU A 466 40.62 -16.12 3.50
N GLU A 467 41.72 -16.53 2.86
CA GLU A 467 42.12 -16.04 1.52
C GLU A 467 41.09 -16.41 0.45
N THR A 468 40.55 -17.64 0.49
CA THR A 468 39.54 -18.11 -0.49
C THR A 468 38.27 -17.28 -0.41
N VAL A 469 37.76 -17.01 0.80
CA VAL A 469 36.55 -16.17 0.93
C VAL A 469 36.84 -14.73 0.54
N SER A 470 37.93 -14.14 1.06
CA SER A 470 38.30 -12.76 0.79
C SER A 470 38.56 -12.50 -0.70
N GLY A 471 39.29 -13.40 -1.37
CA GLY A 471 39.58 -13.36 -2.80
C GLY A 471 38.35 -13.62 -3.67
N ALA A 472 37.41 -14.45 -3.23
CA ALA A 472 36.12 -14.61 -3.92
C ALA A 472 35.28 -13.33 -3.85
N MET A 473 35.26 -12.62 -2.71
CA MET A 473 34.58 -11.32 -2.60
C MET A 473 35.20 -10.28 -3.53
N GLN A 474 36.54 -10.16 -3.52
CA GLN A 474 37.27 -9.23 -4.39
C GLN A 474 37.08 -9.56 -5.87
N THR A 475 37.07 -10.84 -6.24
CA THR A 475 36.83 -11.28 -7.62
C THR A 475 35.42 -10.91 -8.08
N LEU A 476 34.42 -11.10 -7.21
CA LEU A 476 33.03 -10.75 -7.49
C LEU A 476 32.84 -9.23 -7.60
N GLU A 477 33.36 -8.44 -6.68
CA GLU A 477 33.27 -6.97 -6.74
C GLU A 477 34.03 -6.38 -7.95
N ALA A 478 35.04 -7.07 -8.47
CA ALA A 478 35.78 -6.69 -9.68
C ALA A 478 35.17 -7.19 -11.00
N GLU A 479 34.16 -8.08 -10.99
CA GLU A 479 33.44 -8.50 -12.21
C GLU A 479 31.96 -8.08 -12.23
N ALA A 480 31.35 -7.87 -11.06
CA ALA A 480 30.00 -7.32 -10.94
C ALA A 480 30.03 -5.83 -11.33
N ASN A 481 29.51 -5.55 -12.52
CA ASN A 481 29.30 -4.20 -13.02
C ASN A 481 27.79 -3.93 -13.13
N PRO A 482 27.14 -3.41 -12.07
CA PRO A 482 25.73 -3.04 -12.13
C PRO A 482 25.50 -1.87 -13.07
N ALA A 483 24.35 -1.85 -13.73
CA ALA A 483 23.92 -0.71 -14.55
C ALA A 483 23.14 0.30 -13.71
N GLU A 484 23.14 1.58 -14.08
CA GLU A 484 22.26 2.56 -13.43
C GLU A 484 20.78 2.26 -13.69
N GLU A 485 19.94 2.50 -12.68
CA GLU A 485 18.51 2.19 -12.70
C GLU A 485 17.70 3.28 -12.00
N ALA A 486 16.89 4.03 -12.76
CA ALA A 486 16.21 5.24 -12.28
C ALA A 486 15.20 5.02 -11.14
N CYS A 487 14.76 3.79 -10.87
CA CYS A 487 13.95 3.43 -9.68
C CYS A 487 14.70 2.55 -8.66
N GLY A 488 15.93 2.14 -8.98
CA GLY A 488 16.67 1.10 -8.28
C GLY A 488 17.38 1.58 -7.01
N THR A 489 18.43 0.83 -6.68
CA THR A 489 19.46 1.21 -5.69
C THR A 489 20.77 1.48 -6.42
N SER A 490 21.67 2.24 -5.79
CA SER A 490 22.96 2.60 -6.37
C SER A 490 23.77 1.38 -6.86
N PRO A 491 24.57 1.51 -7.93
CA PRO A 491 25.48 0.46 -8.38
C PRO A 491 26.43 0.00 -7.26
N GLU A 492 26.89 0.92 -6.43
CA GLU A 492 27.75 0.64 -5.27
C GLU A 492 27.05 -0.24 -4.24
N HIS A 493 25.79 0.05 -3.90
CA HIS A 493 24.99 -0.81 -3.03
C HIS A 493 24.84 -2.20 -3.64
N ARG A 494 24.48 -2.32 -4.92
CA ARG A 494 24.24 -3.63 -5.56
C ARG A 494 25.51 -4.45 -5.75
N ARG A 495 26.66 -3.82 -6.01
CA ARG A 495 27.99 -4.46 -6.04
C ARG A 495 28.35 -5.02 -4.67
N GLY A 496 28.24 -4.22 -3.61
CA GLY A 496 28.51 -4.64 -2.24
C GLY A 496 27.53 -5.70 -1.71
N LEU A 497 26.26 -5.59 -2.10
CA LEU A 497 25.21 -6.55 -1.77
C LEU A 497 25.43 -7.91 -2.47
N ALA A 498 25.86 -7.93 -3.73
CA ALA A 498 26.18 -9.17 -4.44
C ALA A 498 27.25 -9.99 -3.71
N ALA A 499 28.32 -9.32 -3.25
CA ALA A 499 29.33 -9.93 -2.41
C ALA A 499 28.79 -10.36 -1.04
N ASN A 500 27.96 -9.54 -0.37
CA ASN A 500 27.35 -9.93 0.90
C ASN A 500 26.45 -11.18 0.76
N LEU A 501 25.68 -11.31 -0.33
CA LEU A 501 24.85 -12.50 -0.59
C LEU A 501 25.70 -13.75 -0.85
N LEU A 502 26.79 -13.63 -1.62
CA LEU A 502 27.71 -14.75 -1.80
C LEU A 502 28.34 -15.15 -0.46
N TYR A 503 28.82 -14.19 0.33
CA TYR A 503 29.34 -14.45 1.68
C TYR A 503 28.31 -15.16 2.57
N LYS A 504 27.04 -14.72 2.54
CA LYS A 504 25.89 -15.36 3.21
C LYS A 504 25.74 -16.84 2.82
N CYS A 505 25.97 -17.16 1.54
CA CYS A 505 25.96 -18.53 1.03
C CYS A 505 27.15 -19.37 1.52
N LEU A 506 28.37 -18.81 1.47
CA LEU A 506 29.58 -19.52 1.90
C LEU A 506 29.53 -19.83 3.41
N LEU A 507 29.12 -18.86 4.23
CA LEU A 507 28.83 -19.08 5.65
C LEU A 507 27.79 -20.19 5.86
N SER A 508 26.77 -20.28 5.00
CA SER A 508 25.75 -21.32 5.10
C SER A 508 26.22 -22.71 4.65
N ALA A 509 27.31 -22.83 3.88
CA ALA A 509 27.86 -24.12 3.45
C ALA A 509 28.70 -24.78 4.55
N CYS A 510 29.41 -23.97 5.34
CA CYS A 510 30.28 -24.43 6.44
C CYS A 510 29.78 -24.04 7.85
N ALA A 511 28.51 -23.69 8.01
CA ALA A 511 27.95 -23.17 9.27
C ALA A 511 28.20 -24.07 10.49
N ASP A 512 28.25 -25.40 10.29
CA ASP A 512 28.56 -26.39 11.31
C ASP A 512 30.03 -26.37 11.79
N ALA A 513 30.94 -25.77 11.02
CA ALA A 513 32.33 -25.50 11.41
C ALA A 513 32.56 -24.13 12.08
N LEU A 514 31.58 -23.21 12.08
CA LEU A 514 31.74 -21.82 12.52
C LEU A 514 31.19 -21.56 13.95
N PRO A 515 31.75 -20.60 14.72
CA PRO A 515 31.14 -20.10 15.94
C PRO A 515 29.73 -19.57 15.65
N ARG A 516 28.76 -19.79 16.55
CA ARG A 516 27.35 -19.39 16.31
C ARG A 516 27.20 -17.89 16.00
N SER A 517 28.04 -17.04 16.58
CA SER A 517 28.04 -15.60 16.30
C SER A 517 28.37 -15.28 14.84
N GLU A 518 29.34 -15.94 14.23
CA GLU A 518 29.66 -15.79 12.81
C GLU A 518 28.65 -16.52 11.92
N ALA A 519 28.24 -17.74 12.32
CA ALA A 519 27.23 -18.53 11.62
C ALA A 519 25.86 -17.82 11.50
N SER A 520 25.55 -16.88 12.41
CA SER A 520 24.34 -16.03 12.30
C SER A 520 24.25 -15.25 10.98
N GLY A 521 25.36 -15.05 10.26
CA GLY A 521 25.35 -14.48 8.92
C GLY A 521 24.55 -15.31 7.93
N ALA A 522 24.51 -16.64 8.07
CA ALA A 522 23.76 -17.54 7.20
C ALA A 522 22.23 -17.47 7.39
N ASP A 523 21.74 -16.94 8.52
CA ASP A 523 20.31 -16.94 8.87
C ASP A 523 19.51 -15.97 7.97
N THR A 524 18.19 -16.18 7.85
CA THR A 524 17.24 -15.32 7.11
C THR A 524 16.10 -14.82 8.01
N LEU A 525 15.29 -13.85 7.56
CA LEU A 525 14.18 -13.31 8.33
C LEU A 525 12.91 -14.15 8.08
N GLU A 526 12.78 -15.26 8.81
CA GLU A 526 11.64 -16.19 8.74
C GLU A 526 10.28 -15.47 8.91
N ARG A 527 9.35 -15.59 7.94
CA ARG A 527 7.96 -15.19 8.20
C ARG A 527 7.33 -16.16 9.21
N ARG A 528 6.64 -15.63 10.22
CA ARG A 528 5.81 -16.39 11.17
C ARG A 528 4.47 -15.69 11.30
N ALA A 529 3.46 -16.40 11.82
CA ALA A 529 2.14 -15.82 12.05
C ALA A 529 2.23 -14.64 13.05
N GLN A 530 1.45 -13.59 12.81
CA GLN A 530 1.50 -12.30 13.48
C GLN A 530 0.35 -12.12 14.47
N SER A 531 0.65 -11.67 15.68
CA SER A 531 -0.28 -11.40 16.78
C SER A 531 -0.63 -9.92 16.93
N GLY A 532 -1.59 -9.64 17.81
CA GLY A 532 -1.84 -8.30 18.32
C GLY A 532 -2.63 -8.35 19.62
N GLN A 533 -2.70 -7.21 20.30
CA GLN A 533 -3.47 -7.06 21.53
C GLN A 533 -4.06 -5.65 21.61
N GLN A 534 -5.36 -5.56 21.90
CA GLN A 534 -6.06 -4.31 22.14
C GLN A 534 -6.53 -4.27 23.60
N ASP A 535 -6.14 -3.23 24.33
CA ASP A 535 -6.40 -3.03 25.76
C ASP A 535 -7.12 -1.69 25.95
N TYR A 536 -8.41 -1.75 26.28
CA TYR A 536 -9.31 -0.61 26.44
C TYR A 536 -10.50 -0.95 27.35
N GLU A 537 -11.23 0.08 27.78
CA GLU A 537 -12.49 -0.05 28.52
C GLU A 537 -13.61 0.73 27.80
N GLU A 538 -14.85 0.25 27.86
CA GLU A 538 -16.02 0.99 27.33
C GLU A 538 -16.49 2.04 28.36
N GLU A 539 -15.82 3.20 28.39
CA GLU A 539 -16.27 4.36 29.18
C GLU A 539 -17.56 4.97 28.58
N LEU A 540 -18.73 4.38 28.88
CA LEU A 540 -20.03 4.81 28.34
C LEU A 540 -20.41 6.24 28.77
N GLN A 541 -20.97 7.03 27.84
CA GLN A 541 -21.28 8.46 28.05
C GLN A 541 -22.70 8.86 27.63
N PRO A 542 -23.70 8.53 28.46
CA PRO A 542 -24.92 7.87 27.99
C PRO A 542 -24.75 6.85 26.85
N ALA A 543 -25.21 5.62 27.08
CA ALA A 543 -25.18 4.58 26.06
C ALA A 543 -26.02 4.99 24.82
N PRO A 544 -25.56 4.74 23.58
CA PRO A 544 -24.40 3.92 23.21
C PRO A 544 -23.09 4.71 22.92
N ILE A 545 -22.93 5.98 23.33
CA ILE A 545 -21.62 6.66 23.22
C ILE A 545 -20.61 5.93 24.13
N GLY A 546 -19.37 5.75 23.66
CA GLY A 546 -18.29 5.04 24.38
C GLY A 546 -18.29 3.52 24.19
N ARG A 547 -19.35 2.96 23.57
CA ARG A 547 -19.41 1.54 23.20
C ARG A 547 -18.55 1.26 21.98
N ALA A 548 -17.81 0.15 21.99
CA ALA A 548 -17.13 -0.37 20.81
C ALA A 548 -18.18 -0.97 19.85
N MET A 549 -18.25 -0.45 18.64
CA MET A 549 -19.04 -1.06 17.58
C MET A 549 -18.46 -0.76 16.19
N PRO A 550 -18.51 -1.72 15.24
CA PRO A 550 -18.08 -1.47 13.87
C PRO A 550 -18.98 -0.43 13.20
N LYS A 551 -18.50 0.13 12.07
CA LYS A 551 -19.29 1.06 11.25
C LYS A 551 -20.59 0.40 10.79
N LEU A 552 -21.68 1.18 10.76
CA LEU A 552 -23.00 0.70 10.31
C LEU A 552 -23.00 0.24 8.84
N GLU A 553 -22.04 0.71 8.05
CA GLU A 553 -21.81 0.34 6.66
C GLU A 553 -20.92 -0.90 6.48
N ALA A 554 -20.23 -1.38 7.52
CA ALA A 554 -19.11 -2.33 7.38
C ALA A 554 -19.48 -3.63 6.64
N ARG A 555 -20.68 -4.17 6.89
CA ARG A 555 -21.18 -5.38 6.18
C ARG A 555 -21.50 -5.10 4.71
N ALA A 556 -22.08 -3.94 4.40
CA ALA A 556 -22.33 -3.50 3.02
C ALA A 556 -21.01 -3.19 2.28
N GLN A 557 -19.97 -2.71 2.98
CA GLN A 557 -18.62 -2.55 2.44
C GLN A 557 -18.00 -3.92 2.12
N ALA A 558 -18.05 -4.87 3.06
CA ALA A 558 -17.54 -6.23 2.87
C ALA A 558 -18.27 -7.00 1.76
N ALA A 559 -19.57 -6.74 1.54
CA ALA A 559 -20.39 -7.34 0.47
C ALA A 559 -20.33 -6.56 -0.86
N GLY A 560 -19.61 -5.44 -0.95
CA GLY A 560 -19.52 -4.60 -2.15
C GLY A 560 -20.75 -3.73 -2.46
N GLU A 561 -21.81 -3.83 -1.65
CA GLU A 561 -23.05 -3.04 -1.71
C GLU A 561 -22.85 -1.55 -1.39
N ALA A 562 -21.77 -1.21 -0.68
CA ALA A 562 -21.33 0.17 -0.48
C ALA A 562 -20.95 0.80 -1.83
N LYS A 563 -21.61 1.93 -2.15
CA LYS A 563 -21.45 2.65 -3.42
C LYS A 563 -20.44 3.78 -3.28
N TYR A 564 -19.36 3.67 -4.04
CA TYR A 564 -18.37 4.72 -4.24
C TYR A 564 -18.69 5.53 -5.50
N VAL A 565 -17.97 6.61 -5.80
CA VAL A 565 -18.37 7.55 -6.87
C VAL A 565 -18.40 6.87 -8.24
N ASN A 566 -17.40 6.02 -8.54
CA ASN A 566 -17.37 5.25 -9.79
C ASN A 566 -18.31 4.02 -9.81
N ASP A 567 -19.08 3.77 -8.74
CA ASP A 567 -20.10 2.70 -8.70
C ASP A 567 -21.51 3.18 -9.06
N ALA A 568 -21.71 4.48 -9.29
CA ALA A 568 -22.97 4.98 -9.82
C ALA A 568 -23.32 4.28 -11.15
N PRO A 569 -24.58 3.85 -11.37
CA PRO A 569 -25.03 3.34 -12.67
C PRO A 569 -24.77 4.35 -13.79
N ALA A 570 -24.58 3.88 -15.02
CA ALA A 570 -24.34 4.76 -16.15
C ALA A 570 -25.65 5.38 -16.67
N ALA A 571 -25.70 6.70 -16.87
CA ALA A 571 -26.85 7.32 -17.52
C ALA A 571 -26.76 7.13 -19.05
N ARG A 572 -27.92 6.96 -19.70
CA ARG A 572 -28.03 6.65 -21.14
C ARG A 572 -27.38 7.67 -22.10
N SER A 573 -27.03 8.86 -21.61
CA SER A 573 -26.33 9.92 -22.36
C SER A 573 -25.12 10.47 -21.59
N GLU A 574 -24.52 9.65 -20.72
CA GLU A 574 -23.32 9.98 -19.99
C GLU A 574 -22.10 9.97 -20.91
N LEU A 575 -21.22 10.94 -20.73
CA LEU A 575 -19.89 10.96 -21.35
C LEU A 575 -18.83 10.72 -20.30
N PHE A 576 -17.73 10.11 -20.72
CA PHE A 576 -16.57 9.80 -19.89
C PHE A 576 -15.40 10.69 -20.31
N ALA A 577 -14.67 11.19 -19.33
CA ALA A 577 -13.57 12.14 -19.50
C ALA A 577 -12.23 11.51 -19.13
N ALA A 578 -11.18 11.89 -19.87
CA ALA A 578 -9.80 11.60 -19.53
C ALA A 578 -8.93 12.84 -19.82
N PHE A 579 -7.94 13.10 -18.95
CA PHE A 579 -6.94 14.14 -19.21
C PHE A 579 -5.90 13.66 -20.22
N VAL A 580 -5.50 14.55 -21.12
CA VAL A 580 -4.17 14.51 -21.73
C VAL A 580 -3.24 15.22 -20.75
N GLN A 581 -2.24 14.52 -20.26
CA GLN A 581 -1.27 15.03 -19.28
C GLN A 581 0.09 15.25 -19.97
N ALA A 582 0.77 16.34 -19.64
CA ALA A 582 2.12 16.64 -20.12
C ALA A 582 3.10 15.52 -19.69
N PRO A 583 3.95 15.01 -20.60
CA PRO A 583 4.92 13.95 -20.29
C PRO A 583 6.19 14.48 -19.58
N GLU A 584 6.45 15.78 -19.68
CA GLU A 584 7.70 16.44 -19.29
C GLU A 584 7.43 17.90 -18.86
N ALA A 585 8.34 18.47 -18.06
CA ALA A 585 8.36 19.88 -17.66
C ALA A 585 9.77 20.29 -17.19
N PRO A 586 10.12 21.60 -17.17
CA PRO A 586 9.34 22.74 -17.66
C PRO A 586 9.41 22.88 -19.18
N ALA A 587 8.28 23.22 -19.81
CA ALA A 587 8.18 23.32 -21.27
C ALA A 587 7.14 24.36 -21.72
N ALA A 588 7.27 24.90 -22.93
CA ALA A 588 6.33 25.82 -23.55
C ALA A 588 5.43 25.11 -24.57
N LEU A 589 4.17 25.53 -24.67
CA LEU A 589 3.20 25.12 -25.68
C LEU A 589 3.38 26.00 -26.94
N ARG A 590 3.61 25.39 -28.11
CA ARG A 590 3.94 26.16 -29.33
C ARG A 590 2.76 26.89 -29.97
N ASP A 591 1.58 26.26 -29.99
CA ASP A 591 0.39 26.74 -30.74
C ASP A 591 -0.76 27.26 -29.86
N ILE A 592 -0.54 27.46 -28.56
CA ILE A 592 -1.54 28.05 -27.65
C ILE A 592 -1.05 29.41 -27.14
N LYS A 593 -1.93 30.41 -27.19
CA LYS A 593 -1.72 31.74 -26.60
C LYS A 593 -2.94 32.09 -25.76
N ALA A 594 -2.70 32.41 -24.49
CA ALA A 594 -3.68 32.96 -23.58
C ALA A 594 -3.09 34.23 -22.97
N ASP A 595 -3.76 35.37 -23.15
CA ASP A 595 -3.24 36.68 -22.77
C ASP A 595 -3.49 37.02 -21.29
N GLU A 596 -4.35 36.25 -20.60
CA GLU A 596 -4.62 36.33 -19.16
C GLU A 596 -4.68 34.90 -18.56
N ALA A 597 -3.71 34.56 -17.71
CA ALA A 597 -3.60 33.25 -17.04
C ALA A 597 -3.88 33.37 -15.52
N GLU A 598 -4.54 32.37 -14.94
CA GLU A 598 -4.70 32.27 -13.48
C GLU A 598 -3.40 31.76 -12.80
N LYS A 599 -3.31 31.89 -11.47
CA LYS A 599 -2.12 31.47 -10.69
C LYS A 599 -2.00 29.96 -10.47
N GLU A 600 -3.05 29.22 -10.82
CA GLU A 600 -3.20 27.77 -10.71
C GLU A 600 -4.10 27.37 -11.89
N GLU A 601 -3.57 26.67 -12.89
CA GLU A 601 -4.26 26.46 -14.17
C GLU A 601 -4.96 25.09 -14.24
N LEU A 602 -6.26 25.09 -14.55
CA LEU A 602 -7.03 23.85 -14.76
C LEU A 602 -6.55 23.04 -15.97
N LEU A 603 -6.04 23.73 -16.99
CA LEU A 603 -5.36 23.21 -18.18
C LEU A 603 -4.22 24.18 -18.51
N ALA A 604 -3.01 23.68 -18.78
CA ALA A 604 -1.86 24.52 -19.09
C ALA A 604 -2.13 25.41 -20.32
N SER A 605 -2.02 26.74 -20.18
CA SER A 605 -2.41 27.67 -21.25
C SER A 605 -1.25 28.12 -22.15
N SER A 606 -0.01 28.06 -21.65
CA SER A 606 1.19 28.50 -22.36
C SER A 606 2.48 27.80 -21.91
N GLU A 607 2.61 27.50 -20.62
CA GLU A 607 3.80 26.86 -20.04
C GLU A 607 3.41 25.71 -19.11
N ILE A 608 3.98 24.52 -19.35
CA ILE A 608 3.90 23.38 -18.44
C ILE A 608 4.82 23.64 -17.24
N ARG A 609 4.27 23.45 -16.05
CA ARG A 609 4.90 23.66 -14.74
C ARG A 609 5.38 22.37 -14.07
N TYR A 610 4.81 21.23 -14.44
CA TYR A 610 5.18 19.92 -13.91
C TYR A 610 4.77 18.79 -14.86
N SER A 611 5.56 17.71 -14.92
CA SER A 611 5.16 16.50 -15.64
C SER A 611 3.93 15.90 -14.97
N GLY A 612 2.87 15.65 -15.74
CA GLY A 612 1.56 15.25 -15.25
C GLY A 612 0.50 16.36 -15.31
N GLN A 613 0.88 17.62 -15.58
CA GLN A 613 -0.08 18.73 -15.68
C GLN A 613 -1.07 18.49 -16.84
N PRO A 614 -2.39 18.66 -16.63
CA PRO A 614 -3.38 18.58 -17.69
C PRO A 614 -3.16 19.64 -18.78
N VAL A 615 -3.20 19.23 -20.05
CA VAL A 615 -3.14 20.13 -21.22
C VAL A 615 -4.43 20.12 -22.04
N ALA A 616 -5.19 19.02 -22.00
CA ALA A 616 -6.50 18.90 -22.64
C ALA A 616 -7.40 17.87 -21.94
N ILE A 617 -8.69 17.89 -22.24
CA ILE A 617 -9.68 16.87 -21.82
C ILE A 617 -10.28 16.22 -23.06
N VAL A 618 -10.27 14.89 -23.09
CA VAL A 618 -10.98 14.09 -24.10
C VAL A 618 -12.28 13.57 -23.52
N LEU A 619 -13.38 13.67 -24.29
CA LEU A 619 -14.69 13.12 -23.96
C LEU A 619 -15.05 11.97 -24.91
N ALA A 620 -15.54 10.85 -24.36
CA ALA A 620 -15.95 9.67 -25.12
C ALA A 620 -17.17 8.96 -24.50
N SER A 621 -17.66 7.90 -25.13
CA SER A 621 -18.84 7.12 -24.69
C SER A 621 -18.54 6.03 -23.64
N SER A 622 -17.28 5.81 -23.27
CA SER A 622 -16.84 4.94 -22.17
C SER A 622 -15.49 5.41 -21.63
N GLN A 623 -15.14 5.05 -20.39
CA GLN A 623 -13.86 5.45 -19.80
C GLN A 623 -12.69 4.85 -20.60
N TRP A 624 -12.77 3.58 -21.01
CA TRP A 624 -11.78 2.97 -21.91
C TRP A 624 -11.59 3.78 -23.21
N ALA A 625 -12.67 4.26 -23.84
CA ALA A 625 -12.56 5.04 -25.06
C ALA A 625 -11.92 6.42 -24.81
N ALA A 626 -12.20 7.06 -23.67
CA ALA A 626 -11.57 8.32 -23.28
C ALA A 626 -10.07 8.14 -23.00
N ASP A 627 -9.71 7.13 -22.20
CA ASP A 627 -8.33 6.78 -21.85
C ASP A 627 -7.48 6.50 -23.10
N GLN A 628 -8.01 5.75 -24.08
CA GLN A 628 -7.28 5.42 -25.30
C GLN A 628 -7.20 6.59 -26.28
N ALA A 629 -8.23 7.43 -26.36
CA ALA A 629 -8.19 8.61 -27.20
C ALA A 629 -7.26 9.70 -26.64
N ALA A 630 -7.19 9.87 -25.32
CA ALA A 630 -6.23 10.79 -24.67
C ALA A 630 -4.77 10.41 -24.97
N ARG A 631 -4.43 9.11 -24.99
CA ARG A 631 -3.10 8.59 -25.39
C ARG A 631 -2.71 8.84 -26.84
N LEU A 632 -3.63 9.35 -27.67
CA LEU A 632 -3.45 9.56 -29.11
C LEU A 632 -3.53 11.03 -29.50
N VAL A 633 -3.73 11.92 -28.53
CA VAL A 633 -3.55 13.37 -28.73
C VAL A 633 -2.06 13.65 -28.76
N VAL A 634 -1.56 14.08 -29.92
CA VAL A 634 -0.23 14.65 -30.05
C VAL A 634 -0.31 16.13 -29.65
N VAL A 635 0.67 16.60 -28.89
CA VAL A 635 0.81 18.00 -28.48
C VAL A 635 2.28 18.37 -28.61
N ASP A 636 2.56 19.50 -29.28
CA ASP A 636 3.92 19.95 -29.56
C ASP A 636 4.44 20.93 -28.50
N TYR A 637 5.55 20.55 -27.87
CA TYR A 637 6.20 21.28 -26.79
C TYR A 637 7.62 21.73 -27.16
N GLU A 638 8.19 22.60 -26.33
CA GLU A 638 9.60 22.97 -26.33
C GLU A 638 10.11 23.09 -24.89
N GLN A 639 11.07 22.26 -24.48
CA GLN A 639 11.64 22.29 -23.12
C GLN A 639 12.33 23.65 -22.85
N THR A 640 12.01 24.28 -21.73
CA THR A 640 12.45 25.66 -21.41
C THR A 640 13.60 25.74 -20.41
N GLY A 641 14.00 24.64 -19.79
CA GLY A 641 15.20 24.57 -18.93
C GLY A 641 15.32 23.29 -18.09
N ASP A 642 16.37 23.26 -17.27
CA ASP A 642 16.67 22.14 -16.37
C ASP A 642 15.72 22.15 -15.14
N PRO A 643 14.96 21.06 -14.90
CA PRO A 643 14.01 20.97 -13.79
C PRO A 643 14.59 21.22 -12.38
N ILE A 644 13.70 21.49 -11.43
CA ILE A 644 13.96 21.43 -9.99
C ILE A 644 13.05 20.36 -9.38
N THR A 645 13.59 19.17 -9.13
CA THR A 645 12.83 17.96 -8.75
C THR A 645 12.87 17.65 -7.26
N SER A 646 13.79 18.27 -6.51
CA SER A 646 13.90 18.09 -5.06
C SER A 646 14.05 19.40 -4.29
N VAL A 647 13.60 19.40 -3.03
CA VAL A 647 13.83 20.48 -2.07
C VAL A 647 15.32 20.82 -1.88
N ALA A 648 16.22 19.85 -2.06
CA ALA A 648 17.66 20.08 -1.96
C ALA A 648 18.21 20.86 -3.17
N GLU A 649 17.78 20.52 -4.40
CA GLU A 649 18.05 21.33 -5.60
C GLU A 649 17.43 22.72 -5.47
N ALA A 650 16.21 22.82 -4.94
CA ALA A 650 15.51 24.10 -4.77
C ALA A 650 16.24 25.02 -3.78
N VAL A 651 16.80 24.48 -2.69
CA VAL A 651 17.69 25.22 -1.78
C VAL A 651 18.99 25.63 -2.47
N ALA A 652 19.63 24.74 -3.23
CA ALA A 652 20.86 25.05 -3.96
C ALA A 652 20.68 26.11 -5.06
N LYS A 653 19.53 26.10 -5.76
CA LYS A 653 19.12 27.09 -6.77
C LYS A 653 18.48 28.37 -6.15
N ASN A 654 18.37 28.47 -4.82
CA ASN A 654 17.68 29.55 -4.08
C ASN A 654 16.24 29.84 -4.57
N SER A 655 15.51 28.77 -4.89
CA SER A 655 14.18 28.76 -5.51
C SER A 655 13.06 29.04 -4.49
N VAL A 656 13.07 30.22 -3.86
CA VAL A 656 12.12 30.58 -2.79
C VAL A 656 10.85 31.23 -3.36
N ILE A 657 9.65 30.74 -3.00
CA ILE A 657 8.37 31.43 -3.27
C ILE A 657 7.96 32.34 -2.11
N MET A 658 8.18 31.88 -0.87
CA MET A 658 7.78 32.57 0.35
C MET A 658 8.79 32.26 1.46
N GLN A 659 9.15 33.27 2.24
CA GLN A 659 9.83 33.09 3.52
C GLN A 659 8.91 33.66 4.61
N ALA A 660 8.66 32.87 5.65
CA ALA A 660 7.98 33.37 6.86
C ALA A 660 8.98 34.15 7.72
N PRO A 661 8.53 35.05 8.61
CA PRO A 661 9.37 35.60 9.65
C PRO A 661 10.07 34.51 10.48
N ASP A 662 11.26 34.83 10.97
CA ASP A 662 11.96 34.02 11.95
C ASP A 662 11.32 34.23 13.33
N ASP A 663 10.84 33.16 13.95
CA ASP A 663 10.19 33.21 15.26
C ASP A 663 11.18 32.81 16.37
N ASN A 664 11.16 33.52 17.50
CA ASN A 664 11.82 33.09 18.74
C ASN A 664 10.74 32.86 19.82
N VAL A 665 10.58 31.62 20.27
CA VAL A 665 9.54 31.20 21.23
C VAL A 665 10.20 30.85 22.56
N GLY A 666 9.76 31.50 23.64
CA GLY A 666 10.31 31.32 24.98
C GLY A 666 11.49 32.27 25.27
N GLU A 667 12.55 31.74 25.88
CA GLU A 667 13.80 32.46 26.17
C GLU A 667 14.57 32.79 24.88
N ASP A 668 15.51 33.73 24.94
CA ASP A 668 16.36 34.08 23.78
C ASP A 668 17.30 32.93 23.43
N PHE A 669 17.29 32.48 22.17
CA PHE A 669 18.01 31.29 21.76
C PHE A 669 19.54 31.41 21.92
N ASP A 670 20.16 32.55 21.61
CA ASP A 670 21.62 32.64 21.71
C ASP A 670 22.07 32.61 23.17
N GLN A 671 21.36 33.30 24.07
CA GLN A 671 21.56 33.20 25.52
C GLN A 671 21.30 31.79 26.09
N ALA A 672 20.33 31.06 25.56
CA ALA A 672 20.01 29.70 25.99
C ALA A 672 20.96 28.64 25.38
N TYR A 673 21.57 28.92 24.23
CA TYR A 673 22.47 28.02 23.50
C TYR A 673 23.94 28.17 23.92
N ASP A 674 24.43 29.40 24.10
CA ASP A 674 25.83 29.67 24.35
C ASP A 674 26.31 29.18 25.74
N GLY A 675 27.53 28.66 25.79
CA GLY A 675 28.16 28.16 27.03
C GLY A 675 27.57 26.88 27.62
N GLN A 676 26.59 26.24 26.95
CA GLN A 676 25.99 24.98 27.40
C GLN A 676 26.96 23.80 27.34
N ALA A 677 26.74 22.81 28.21
CA ALA A 677 27.61 21.65 28.37
C ALA A 677 27.66 20.73 27.14
N CYS A 678 26.56 20.67 26.37
CA CYS A 678 26.47 19.98 25.10
C CYS A 678 25.83 20.90 24.05
N GLN A 679 26.46 21.02 22.90
CA GLN A 679 25.96 21.70 21.70
C GLN A 679 26.10 20.74 20.51
N VAL A 680 25.07 20.66 19.65
CA VAL A 680 25.07 19.84 18.43
C VAL A 680 24.45 20.60 17.26
N GLU A 681 24.95 20.35 16.06
CA GLU A 681 24.43 20.89 14.80
C GLU A 681 24.21 19.75 13.80
N GLY A 682 23.24 19.87 12.91
CA GLY A 682 22.92 18.82 11.96
C GLY A 682 21.95 19.21 10.85
N GLN A 683 21.75 18.30 9.90
CA GLN A 683 20.79 18.42 8.80
C GLN A 683 20.14 17.05 8.52
N LEU A 684 18.91 17.06 8.04
CA LEU A 684 18.23 15.93 7.42
C LEU A 684 17.34 16.39 6.26
N VAL A 685 17.22 15.57 5.22
CA VAL A 685 16.23 15.72 4.14
C VAL A 685 15.16 14.64 4.30
N ILE A 686 13.94 15.04 4.65
CA ILE A 686 12.79 14.13 4.73
C ILE A 686 12.07 14.15 3.38
N ASN A 687 11.79 12.97 2.82
CA ASN A 687 11.14 12.83 1.51
C ASN A 687 9.62 13.13 1.56
N GLU A 688 9.00 13.21 0.39
CA GLU A 688 7.55 13.27 0.18
C GLU A 688 6.79 12.03 0.70
N GLN A 689 5.44 12.15 0.78
CA GLN A 689 4.54 11.00 0.92
C GLN A 689 3.25 11.18 0.11
N ALA A 690 2.83 10.16 -0.65
CA ALA A 690 1.53 10.14 -1.31
C ALA A 690 0.44 9.58 -0.37
N HIS A 691 -0.77 10.12 -0.43
CA HIS A 691 -1.94 9.60 0.32
C HIS A 691 -2.18 8.13 0.00
N PHE A 692 -2.01 7.75 -1.28
CA PHE A 692 -2.26 6.42 -1.82
C PHE A 692 -3.69 5.93 -1.50
N SER A 693 -4.68 6.80 -1.72
CA SER A 693 -6.09 6.50 -1.51
C SER A 693 -6.53 5.33 -2.41
N ILE A 694 -7.29 4.39 -1.84
CA ILE A 694 -7.67 3.16 -2.55
C ILE A 694 -8.79 3.43 -3.57
N GLU A 695 -9.68 4.38 -3.28
CA GLU A 695 -10.41 5.10 -4.33
C GLU A 695 -9.48 6.18 -4.89
N THR A 696 -9.19 6.10 -6.19
CA THR A 696 -8.39 7.11 -6.92
C THR A 696 -9.26 8.28 -7.38
N LEU A 697 -8.66 9.33 -7.96
CA LEU A 697 -9.39 10.54 -8.34
C LEU A 697 -10.52 10.23 -9.34
N THR A 698 -11.75 10.59 -8.96
CA THR A 698 -12.95 10.37 -9.76
C THR A 698 -13.99 11.45 -9.46
N ALA A 699 -14.79 11.82 -10.47
CA ALA A 699 -15.88 12.77 -10.32
C ALA A 699 -17.02 12.45 -11.29
N SER A 700 -18.25 12.87 -10.97
CA SER A 700 -19.39 12.92 -11.89
C SER A 700 -20.09 14.28 -11.79
N VAL A 701 -20.34 14.97 -12.91
CA VAL A 701 -20.88 16.35 -12.94
C VAL A 701 -22.14 16.39 -13.79
N ALA A 702 -23.20 17.02 -13.31
CA ALA A 702 -24.54 16.70 -13.79
C ALA A 702 -25.52 17.89 -13.95
N PRO A 703 -26.04 18.21 -15.14
CA PRO A 703 -27.12 19.18 -15.29
C PRO A 703 -28.46 18.68 -14.73
N THR A 704 -29.12 19.54 -13.96
CA THR A 704 -30.53 19.44 -13.54
C THR A 704 -31.27 20.72 -13.90
N GLU A 705 -32.58 20.79 -13.67
CA GLU A 705 -33.37 22.03 -13.83
C GLU A 705 -32.97 23.10 -12.79
N GLU A 706 -32.41 22.68 -11.65
CA GLU A 706 -31.97 23.53 -10.54
C GLU A 706 -30.53 24.05 -10.70
N GLY A 707 -29.72 23.44 -11.60
CA GLY A 707 -28.33 23.84 -11.83
C GLY A 707 -27.41 22.67 -12.16
N LEU A 708 -26.28 22.57 -11.44
CA LEU A 708 -25.36 21.43 -11.52
C LEU A 708 -25.36 20.59 -10.23
N VAL A 709 -25.25 19.28 -10.39
CA VAL A 709 -25.11 18.27 -9.34
C VAL A 709 -23.70 17.64 -9.44
N VAL A 710 -22.90 17.65 -8.38
CA VAL A 710 -21.47 17.26 -8.43
C VAL A 710 -21.08 16.17 -7.44
N THR A 711 -20.56 15.07 -7.97
CA THR A 711 -20.34 13.78 -7.33
C THR A 711 -18.85 13.53 -7.18
N ALA A 712 -18.23 13.82 -6.04
CA ALA A 712 -16.79 13.65 -5.85
C ALA A 712 -16.43 13.16 -4.43
N PRO A 713 -15.38 12.33 -4.27
CA PRO A 713 -14.86 11.94 -2.96
C PRO A 713 -13.98 13.08 -2.42
N HIS A 714 -14.61 14.09 -1.80
CA HIS A 714 -13.95 15.33 -1.41
C HIS A 714 -14.10 15.66 0.08
N GLN A 715 -13.01 16.03 0.75
CA GLN A 715 -12.98 16.27 2.21
C GLN A 715 -13.63 17.61 2.62
N TRP A 716 -13.83 18.54 1.69
CA TRP A 716 -14.45 19.85 1.94
C TRP A 716 -15.51 20.17 0.90
N VAL A 717 -16.73 19.66 1.12
CA VAL A 717 -17.84 19.72 0.16
C VAL A 717 -18.17 21.17 -0.24
N ASP A 718 -18.19 22.08 0.74
CA ASP A 718 -18.42 23.52 0.51
C ASP A 718 -17.31 24.21 -0.29
N ALA A 719 -16.04 23.84 -0.13
CA ALA A 719 -14.96 24.42 -0.93
C ALA A 719 -15.09 24.04 -2.41
N LEU A 720 -15.46 22.79 -2.70
CA LEU A 720 -15.75 22.37 -4.07
C LEU A 720 -16.90 23.17 -4.68
N ALA A 721 -17.99 23.40 -3.93
CA ALA A 721 -19.11 24.25 -4.36
C ALA A 721 -18.69 25.71 -4.61
N MET A 722 -17.89 26.31 -3.71
CA MET A 722 -17.38 27.68 -3.86
C MET A 722 -16.41 27.84 -5.04
N THR A 723 -15.52 26.87 -5.26
CA THR A 723 -14.55 26.91 -6.36
C THR A 723 -15.25 26.76 -7.71
N LEU A 724 -16.18 25.81 -7.84
CA LEU A 724 -17.00 25.67 -9.05
C LEU A 724 -17.90 26.90 -9.30
N SER A 725 -18.39 27.54 -8.24
CA SER A 725 -19.18 28.78 -8.33
C SER A 725 -18.38 29.92 -8.98
N ARG A 726 -17.09 30.04 -8.66
CA ARG A 726 -16.18 31.00 -9.28
C ARG A 726 -15.91 30.63 -10.75
N ILE A 727 -15.41 29.42 -11.00
CA ILE A 727 -15.01 28.93 -12.34
C ILE A 727 -16.16 29.05 -13.36
N LEU A 728 -17.39 28.74 -12.94
CA LEU A 728 -18.56 28.74 -13.83
C LEU A 728 -19.30 30.07 -13.91
N GLY A 729 -18.89 31.09 -13.14
CA GLY A 729 -19.61 32.37 -13.03
C GLY A 729 -21.04 32.23 -12.51
N ARG A 730 -21.34 31.19 -11.72
CA ARG A 730 -22.70 30.86 -11.24
C ARG A 730 -22.78 30.97 -9.72
N PRO A 731 -23.85 31.57 -9.15
CA PRO A 731 -24.09 31.54 -7.71
C PRO A 731 -24.06 30.13 -7.11
N ALA A 732 -23.45 29.97 -5.94
CA ALA A 732 -23.25 28.64 -5.32
C ALA A 732 -24.56 27.88 -5.01
N ASN A 733 -25.70 28.56 -4.86
CA ASN A 733 -27.01 27.90 -4.73
C ASN A 733 -27.50 27.24 -6.03
N GLN A 734 -26.89 27.54 -7.19
CA GLN A 734 -27.09 26.83 -8.46
C GLN A 734 -26.10 25.66 -8.65
N ILE A 735 -25.30 25.36 -7.63
CA ILE A 735 -24.33 24.26 -7.63
C ILE A 735 -24.56 23.40 -6.37
N ARG A 736 -25.07 22.21 -6.59
CA ARG A 736 -25.34 21.21 -5.57
C ARG A 736 -24.26 20.14 -5.63
N VAL A 737 -23.63 19.78 -4.52
CA VAL A 737 -22.59 18.73 -4.53
C VAL A 737 -23.25 17.41 -4.09
N VAL A 738 -23.79 16.68 -5.08
CA VAL A 738 -24.71 15.51 -4.98
C VAL A 738 -24.46 14.53 -6.16
N LEU A 739 -25.17 13.40 -6.21
CA LEU A 739 -24.82 12.20 -6.97
C LEU A 739 -25.67 11.98 -8.28
N GLY A 740 -25.13 12.30 -9.48
CA GLY A 740 -25.71 12.07 -10.84
C GLY A 740 -26.71 13.15 -11.36
N ARG A 741 -27.08 13.33 -12.65
CA ARG A 741 -26.95 12.64 -13.96
C ARG A 741 -25.82 13.20 -14.90
N PRO A 742 -24.90 12.41 -15.48
CA PRO A 742 -23.49 12.80 -15.42
C PRO A 742 -22.72 13.06 -16.75
N VAL A 743 -21.59 13.75 -16.61
CA VAL A 743 -20.29 13.45 -17.26
C VAL A 743 -19.36 12.91 -16.17
N ARG A 744 -18.65 11.81 -16.38
CA ARG A 744 -17.80 11.15 -15.37
C ARG A 744 -16.33 11.10 -15.76
N MET A 745 -15.45 11.21 -14.77
CA MET A 745 -14.03 10.91 -14.89
C MET A 745 -13.64 9.85 -13.86
N TYR A 746 -12.84 8.87 -14.25
CA TYR A 746 -12.13 7.98 -13.34
C TYR A 746 -10.66 7.89 -13.77
N MET A 747 -9.74 8.28 -12.89
CA MET A 747 -8.31 8.14 -13.10
C MET A 747 -7.81 6.85 -12.45
N SER A 748 -7.01 6.06 -13.17
CA SER A 748 -6.26 4.96 -12.56
C SER A 748 -5.04 5.48 -11.78
N LEU A 749 -4.36 4.60 -11.04
CA LEU A 749 -3.29 4.99 -10.11
C LEU A 749 -2.15 5.79 -10.76
N GLY A 750 -1.68 5.42 -11.96
CA GLY A 750 -0.59 6.12 -12.66
C GLY A 750 -0.90 7.59 -12.96
N PRO A 751 -1.93 7.87 -13.79
CA PRO A 751 -2.46 9.22 -14.00
C PRO A 751 -2.74 9.98 -12.69
N THR A 752 -3.26 9.27 -11.67
CA THR A 752 -3.47 9.85 -10.34
C THR A 752 -2.15 10.27 -9.70
N LEU A 753 -1.12 9.43 -9.64
CA LEU A 753 0.17 9.77 -8.99
C LEU A 753 1.04 10.74 -9.81
N ALA A 754 0.73 10.97 -11.08
CA ALA A 754 1.29 12.07 -11.87
C ALA A 754 0.63 13.43 -11.57
N LEU A 755 -0.68 13.44 -11.26
CA LEU A 755 -1.43 14.66 -10.92
C LEU A 755 -1.48 14.96 -9.41
N ALA A 756 -1.38 13.93 -8.57
CA ALA A 756 -1.74 14.02 -7.16
C ALA A 756 -0.70 14.80 -6.36
N MET A 757 -1.22 15.79 -5.66
CA MET A 757 -0.54 16.50 -4.58
C MET A 757 -0.09 15.54 -3.48
N LYS A 758 1.05 15.83 -2.83
CA LYS A 758 1.71 14.94 -1.85
C LYS A 758 2.07 15.70 -0.57
N ARG A 759 2.44 14.98 0.49
CA ARG A 759 3.18 15.58 1.62
C ARG A 759 4.50 16.13 1.04
N PRO A 760 4.91 17.36 1.38
CA PRO A 760 6.12 17.96 0.82
C PRO A 760 7.39 17.25 1.28
N GLY A 761 8.41 17.26 0.41
CA GLY A 761 9.78 17.07 0.85
C GLY A 761 10.26 18.24 1.71
N MET A 762 11.14 17.99 2.67
CA MET A 762 11.65 19.00 3.61
C MET A 762 13.14 18.85 3.83
N LEU A 763 13.91 19.93 3.70
CA LEU A 763 15.28 20.01 4.22
C LEU A 763 15.22 20.77 5.55
N LEU A 764 15.61 20.11 6.64
CA LEU A 764 15.67 20.70 7.97
C LEU A 764 17.13 20.77 8.44
N ARG A 765 17.58 21.94 8.87
CA ARG A 765 18.84 22.15 9.59
C ARG A 765 18.54 22.47 11.03
N TYR A 766 19.36 21.98 11.96
CA TYR A 766 19.19 22.25 13.38
C TYR A 766 20.47 22.62 14.10
N ARG A 767 20.32 23.41 15.17
CA ARG A 767 21.32 23.65 16.21
C ARG A 767 20.63 23.46 17.55
N ALA A 768 21.14 22.62 18.45
CA ALA A 768 20.54 22.42 19.76
C ALA A 768 21.55 22.29 20.87
N ALA A 769 21.13 22.63 22.09
CA ALA A 769 21.98 22.61 23.27
C ALA A 769 21.28 21.97 24.48
N ALA A 770 22.06 21.26 25.29
CA ALA A 770 21.62 20.64 26.53
C ALA A 770 22.54 20.99 27.71
N GLY A 771 21.94 21.17 28.88
CA GLY A 771 22.64 21.48 30.12
C GLY A 771 23.30 20.26 30.77
N PRO A 772 24.13 20.47 31.81
CA PRO A 772 24.79 19.39 32.55
C PRO A 772 23.83 18.56 33.42
N ASP A 773 22.57 18.96 33.52
CA ASP A 773 21.46 18.23 34.14
C ASP A 773 20.64 17.41 33.12
N GLU A 774 21.21 17.17 31.93
CA GLU A 774 20.60 16.41 30.82
C GLU A 774 19.29 17.01 30.29
N LYS A 775 19.05 18.30 30.54
CA LYS A 775 17.88 19.04 30.04
C LYS A 775 18.18 19.78 28.75
N LEU A 776 17.28 19.67 27.77
CA LEU A 776 17.25 20.47 26.56
C LEU A 776 17.05 21.96 26.91
N ARG A 777 17.90 22.85 26.37
CA ARG A 777 17.92 24.29 26.69
C ARG A 777 17.54 25.18 25.51
N ALA A 778 18.04 24.86 24.33
CA ALA A 778 17.79 25.63 23.12
C ALA A 778 17.67 24.70 21.92
N ALA A 779 16.75 24.98 21.00
CA ALA A 779 16.63 24.29 19.72
C ALA A 779 16.27 25.27 18.58
N SER A 780 17.15 25.40 17.60
CA SER A 780 16.96 26.19 16.39
C SER A 780 16.71 25.28 15.19
N TRP A 781 15.78 25.68 14.31
CA TRP A 781 15.44 24.98 13.08
C TRP A 781 15.39 25.97 11.90
N ASP A 782 16.22 25.74 10.88
CA ASP A 782 16.07 26.36 9.55
C ASP A 782 15.42 25.34 8.62
N ILE A 783 14.16 25.61 8.25
CA ILE A 783 13.28 24.68 7.54
C ILE A 783 13.07 25.20 6.12
N SER A 784 13.45 24.39 5.13
CA SER A 784 13.06 24.57 3.73
C SER A 784 12.07 23.48 3.37
N SER A 785 10.79 23.86 3.23
CA SER A 785 9.70 22.96 2.81
C SER A 785 9.44 23.14 1.32
N GLU A 786 9.12 22.06 0.64
CA GLU A 786 8.79 22.06 -0.79
C GLU A 786 7.34 22.46 -1.04
N ALA A 787 7.08 23.33 -2.02
CA ALA A 787 5.73 23.75 -2.35
C ALA A 787 5.13 23.03 -3.57
N GLY A 788 5.97 22.53 -4.49
CA GLY A 788 5.60 22.33 -5.89
C GLY A 788 5.75 23.64 -6.67
N TYR A 789 5.07 23.77 -7.82
CA TYR A 789 5.24 24.95 -8.68
C TYR A 789 4.55 26.24 -8.16
N THR A 790 3.58 26.11 -7.25
CA THR A 790 2.81 27.22 -6.63
C THR A 790 2.53 26.91 -5.15
N LEU A 791 2.10 27.91 -4.38
CA LEU A 791 1.92 27.77 -2.92
C LEU A 791 0.65 27.00 -2.52
N ASN A 792 -0.47 27.20 -3.22
CA ASN A 792 -1.78 26.67 -2.85
C ASN A 792 -2.04 26.77 -1.31
N MET A 793 -2.25 25.67 -0.59
CA MET A 793 -2.47 25.63 0.87
C MET A 793 -1.17 25.56 1.73
N GLN A 794 0.03 25.64 1.14
CA GLN A 794 1.29 25.35 1.83
C GLN A 794 1.60 26.24 3.04
N ALA A 795 1.18 27.50 3.04
CA ALA A 795 1.38 28.38 4.19
C ALA A 795 0.80 27.76 5.48
N MET A 796 -0.41 27.19 5.40
CA MET A 796 -1.06 26.54 6.54
C MET A 796 -0.40 25.21 6.93
N LEU A 797 0.10 24.43 5.97
CA LEU A 797 0.85 23.20 6.24
C LEU A 797 2.18 23.49 6.96
N ALA A 798 2.81 24.61 6.62
CA ALA A 798 4.07 25.04 7.20
C ALA A 798 3.91 25.56 8.65
N ASP A 799 2.77 26.22 8.93
CA ASP A 799 2.39 26.58 10.30
C ASP A 799 2.15 25.31 11.14
N GLU A 800 1.43 24.30 10.63
CA GLU A 800 1.28 22.99 11.31
C GLU A 800 2.63 22.31 11.62
N LEU A 801 3.66 22.51 10.79
CA LEU A 801 5.02 22.04 11.05
C LEU A 801 5.71 22.83 12.18
N LYS A 802 5.68 24.18 12.14
CA LYS A 802 6.19 25.03 13.23
C LYS A 802 5.51 24.70 14.57
N HIS A 803 4.18 24.50 14.54
CA HIS A 803 3.32 24.19 15.69
C HIS A 803 3.54 22.80 16.33
N SER A 804 4.43 21.97 15.75
CA SER A 804 4.60 20.56 16.13
C SER A 804 6.07 20.12 16.28
N ILE A 805 7.02 21.02 16.06
CA ILE A 805 8.47 20.71 16.06
C ILE A 805 9.04 20.43 17.47
N ASP A 806 8.27 20.73 18.52
CA ASP A 806 8.47 20.32 19.91
C ASP A 806 8.17 18.83 20.14
N SER A 807 7.25 18.25 19.38
CA SER A 807 6.76 16.88 19.55
C SER A 807 6.32 16.65 21.02
N ALA A 808 6.98 15.77 21.76
CA ALA A 808 6.69 15.49 23.16
C ALA A 808 7.69 16.12 24.15
N PHE A 809 8.64 16.94 23.68
CA PHE A 809 9.80 17.35 24.48
C PHE A 809 9.80 18.84 24.79
N PHE A 810 9.96 19.19 26.07
CA PHE A 810 10.02 20.57 26.52
C PHE A 810 11.39 21.20 26.22
N CYS A 811 11.38 22.37 25.60
CA CYS A 811 12.53 23.27 25.50
C CYS A 811 12.10 24.69 25.96
N PRO A 812 12.90 25.39 26.77
CA PRO A 812 12.59 26.77 27.16
C PRO A 812 12.89 27.80 26.06
N SER A 813 13.61 27.45 24.99
CA SER A 813 13.90 28.34 23.86
C SER A 813 13.88 27.63 22.50
N TYR A 814 13.00 28.09 21.60
CA TYR A 814 12.99 27.70 20.19
C TYR A 814 13.28 28.89 19.27
N ARG A 815 14.05 28.66 18.20
CA ARG A 815 14.23 29.60 17.07
C ARG A 815 13.84 28.92 15.75
N LEU A 816 12.88 29.47 15.01
CA LEU A 816 12.31 28.82 13.82
C LEU A 816 12.38 29.74 12.58
N SER A 817 13.16 29.35 11.58
CA SER A 817 13.13 29.95 10.23
C SER A 817 12.43 29.00 9.26
N LEU A 818 11.68 29.53 8.30
CA LEU A 818 10.86 28.75 7.38
C LEU A 818 10.79 29.37 5.98
N LYS A 819 11.14 28.56 4.98
CA LYS A 819 11.12 28.90 3.55
C LYS A 819 10.28 27.87 2.78
N GLN A 820 9.49 28.35 1.83
CA GLN A 820 8.72 27.56 0.88
C GLN A 820 9.41 27.58 -0.48
N MET A 821 9.75 26.40 -0.98
CA MET A 821 10.66 26.20 -2.10
C MET A 821 9.91 25.75 -3.35
N ARG A 822 10.11 26.44 -4.48
CA ARG A 822 9.51 26.06 -5.77
C ARG A 822 10.27 24.91 -6.40
N THR A 823 9.49 23.92 -6.85
CA THR A 823 9.93 22.77 -7.66
C THR A 823 9.00 22.61 -8.86
N ASP A 824 9.46 21.98 -9.94
CA ASP A 824 8.69 21.80 -11.17
C ASP A 824 7.82 20.52 -11.08
N LYS A 825 7.02 20.49 -10.00
CA LYS A 825 6.24 19.34 -9.52
C LYS A 825 4.81 19.75 -9.15
N PRO A 826 3.85 18.80 -9.08
CA PRO A 826 2.52 19.05 -8.52
C PRO A 826 2.62 19.70 -7.14
N GLU A 827 1.60 20.47 -6.76
CA GLU A 827 1.56 21.15 -5.47
C GLU A 827 1.65 20.16 -4.30
N SER A 828 2.32 20.55 -3.23
CA SER A 828 2.25 19.80 -1.98
C SER A 828 0.94 20.11 -1.23
N THR A 829 0.44 19.17 -0.45
CA THR A 829 -0.82 19.30 0.31
C THR A 829 -0.82 18.49 1.62
N PHE A 830 -1.91 18.61 2.37
CA PHE A 830 -2.13 17.88 3.61
C PHE A 830 -2.19 16.36 3.41
N VAL A 831 -1.32 15.64 4.11
CA VAL A 831 -1.36 14.19 4.33
C VAL A 831 -1.37 13.96 5.84
N ARG A 832 -2.18 12.98 6.28
CA ARG A 832 -2.41 12.56 7.69
C ARG A 832 -1.24 12.92 8.61
N GLY A 833 -1.45 13.84 9.55
CA GLY A 833 -0.40 14.40 10.40
C GLY A 833 0.59 15.26 9.62
N PRO A 834 0.16 16.41 9.07
CA PRO A 834 0.92 17.18 8.08
C PRO A 834 2.29 17.64 8.61
N GLY A 835 2.30 18.38 9.73
CA GLY A 835 3.49 18.78 10.47
C GLY A 835 4.01 17.70 11.45
N PRO A 836 3.17 17.13 12.33
CA PRO A 836 3.61 16.17 13.36
C PRO A 836 4.37 14.93 12.87
N ALA A 837 4.12 14.45 11.64
CA ALA A 837 4.85 13.29 11.12
C ALA A 837 6.34 13.60 10.80
N PRO A 838 6.69 14.55 9.93
CA PRO A 838 8.09 14.94 9.73
C PRO A 838 8.72 15.54 11.00
N ALA A 839 7.99 16.35 11.76
CA ALA A 839 8.47 16.96 12.99
C ALA A 839 8.93 15.94 14.04
N CYS A 840 8.14 14.89 14.29
CA CYS A 840 8.46 13.92 15.33
C CYS A 840 9.75 13.15 15.02
N LEU A 841 9.99 12.75 13.77
CA LEU A 841 11.24 12.09 13.37
C LEU A 841 12.45 13.05 13.44
N ALA A 842 12.28 14.30 12.99
CA ALA A 842 13.34 15.30 13.05
C ALA A 842 13.78 15.56 14.50
N ASN A 843 12.82 15.83 15.39
CA ASN A 843 13.09 16.05 16.81
C ASN A 843 13.65 14.78 17.48
N LEU A 844 13.11 13.59 17.18
CA LEU A 844 13.66 12.32 17.66
C LEU A 844 15.16 12.19 17.35
N LEU A 845 15.57 12.44 16.11
CA LEU A 845 16.99 12.35 15.71
C LEU A 845 17.87 13.43 16.36
N LEU A 846 17.32 14.62 16.64
CA LEU A 846 17.99 15.69 17.40
C LEU A 846 18.22 15.28 18.86
N MET A 847 17.20 14.72 19.53
CA MET A 847 17.29 14.21 20.90
C MET A 847 18.29 13.06 21.01
N ASP A 848 18.29 12.17 20.00
CA ASP A 848 19.25 11.08 19.86
C ASP A 848 20.70 11.60 19.65
N HIS A 849 20.88 12.77 19.03
CA HIS A 849 22.20 13.40 18.82
C HIS A 849 22.73 14.01 20.12
N LEU A 850 21.87 14.72 20.88
CA LEU A 850 22.22 15.22 22.21
C LEU A 850 22.56 14.08 23.18
N ALA A 851 21.76 13.02 23.21
CA ALA A 851 22.04 11.84 24.05
C ALA A 851 23.38 11.17 23.69
N PHE A 852 23.65 10.98 22.39
CA PHE A 852 24.93 10.46 21.90
C PHE A 852 26.12 11.32 22.33
N GLN A 853 26.01 12.64 22.22
CA GLN A 853 27.08 13.59 22.51
C GLN A 853 27.33 13.77 24.02
N LEU A 854 26.28 13.68 24.84
CA LEU A 854 26.38 13.61 26.31
C LEU A 854 26.89 12.23 26.80
N GLY A 855 26.77 11.18 25.98
CA GLY A 855 27.15 9.81 26.33
C GLY A 855 26.14 9.10 27.24
N VAL A 856 24.88 9.57 27.25
CA VAL A 856 23.79 9.03 28.07
C VAL A 856 22.87 8.11 27.25
N ASP A 857 22.05 7.31 27.94
CA ASP A 857 21.04 6.48 27.27
C ASP A 857 19.95 7.36 26.62
N PRO A 858 19.58 7.10 25.34
CA PRO A 858 18.61 7.93 24.63
C PRO A 858 17.17 7.79 25.15
N ILE A 859 16.75 6.61 25.64
CA ILE A 859 15.42 6.39 26.21
C ILE A 859 15.26 7.24 27.47
N GLU A 860 16.25 7.18 28.37
CA GLU A 860 16.29 7.99 29.59
C GLU A 860 16.40 9.50 29.31
N PHE A 861 17.23 9.91 28.34
CA PHE A 861 17.33 11.32 27.93
C PHE A 861 15.99 11.85 27.39
N LYS A 862 15.27 11.05 26.61
CA LYS A 862 13.92 11.39 26.14
C LYS A 862 12.92 11.47 27.30
N TYR A 863 12.90 10.49 28.21
CA TYR A 863 12.03 10.50 29.41
C TYR A 863 12.24 11.76 30.26
N ARG A 864 13.51 12.15 30.49
CA ARG A 864 13.88 13.37 31.25
C ARG A 864 13.38 14.65 30.62
N ASN A 865 13.19 14.69 29.30
CA ASN A 865 12.82 15.90 28.56
C ASN A 865 11.36 15.94 28.10
N LEU A 866 10.54 14.95 28.45
CA LEU A 866 9.10 14.99 28.19
C LEU A 866 8.42 16.21 28.83
N TYR A 867 7.38 16.72 28.17
CA TYR A 867 6.46 17.68 28.78
C TYR A 867 5.91 17.20 30.14
N SER A 868 5.65 18.17 31.01
CA SER A 868 5.11 18.01 32.36
C SER A 868 3.93 18.96 32.57
N ASP A 869 3.04 18.61 33.50
CA ASP A 869 1.85 19.41 33.81
C ASP A 869 2.20 20.87 34.19
N GLY A 870 1.37 21.81 33.73
CA GLY A 870 1.54 23.24 33.91
C GLY A 870 2.54 23.92 32.96
N GLN A 871 3.35 23.17 32.21
CA GLN A 871 4.27 23.76 31.21
C GLN A 871 3.52 24.40 30.03
N ILE A 872 4.21 25.29 29.32
CA ILE A 872 3.70 25.92 28.10
C ILE A 872 4.39 25.27 26.89
N ASP A 873 3.61 24.91 25.88
CA ASP A 873 4.13 24.32 24.63
C ASP A 873 4.43 25.37 23.55
N ILE A 874 4.96 24.94 22.40
CA ILE A 874 5.46 25.86 21.37
C ILE A 874 4.36 26.76 20.76
N VAL A 875 3.08 26.38 20.90
CA VAL A 875 1.93 27.19 20.44
C VAL A 875 1.31 28.04 21.55
N GLY A 876 1.99 28.13 22.70
CA GLY A 876 1.59 28.96 23.83
C GLY A 876 0.40 28.40 24.63
N ASN A 877 0.08 27.11 24.47
CA ASN A 877 -0.95 26.42 25.24
C ASN A 877 -0.37 25.90 26.57
N THR A 878 -1.18 25.90 27.63
CA THR A 878 -0.77 25.33 28.92
C THR A 878 -1.14 23.85 28.95
N ARG A 879 -0.14 22.98 29.10
CA ARG A 879 -0.30 21.52 29.23
C ARG A 879 -0.95 21.19 30.57
N ARG A 880 -2.29 21.14 30.61
CA ARG A 880 -3.09 20.80 31.80
C ARG A 880 -3.50 19.34 31.76
N GLY A 881 -3.33 18.63 32.87
CA GLY A 881 -3.60 17.20 32.97
C GLY A 881 -2.69 16.38 32.06
N ASP A 882 -1.44 16.79 31.87
CA ASP A 882 -0.53 16.10 30.94
C ASP A 882 -0.13 14.72 31.46
N ASN A 883 -0.45 13.70 30.66
CA ASN A 883 -0.27 12.30 31.01
C ASN A 883 1.08 11.70 30.57
N PHE A 884 1.98 12.41 29.85
CA PHE A 884 3.20 11.79 29.29
C PHE A 884 4.02 11.00 30.32
N GLN A 885 4.25 11.61 31.49
CA GLN A 885 4.97 10.99 32.60
C GLN A 885 4.28 9.73 33.16
N ARG A 886 2.94 9.68 33.13
CA ARG A 886 2.12 8.53 33.53
C ARG A 886 2.18 7.43 32.47
N MET A 887 1.85 7.78 31.22
CA MET A 887 1.82 6.87 30.07
C MET A 887 3.17 6.19 29.84
N TRP A 888 4.28 6.93 30.01
CA TRP A 888 5.61 6.37 29.87
C TRP A 888 5.86 5.24 30.87
N ARG A 889 5.54 5.46 32.17
CA ARG A 889 5.74 4.42 33.19
C ARG A 889 4.80 3.23 33.01
N GLU A 890 3.53 3.47 32.70
CA GLU A 890 2.54 2.39 32.46
C GLU A 890 2.92 1.55 31.22
N LEU A 891 3.31 2.19 30.10
CA LEU A 891 3.74 1.48 28.90
C LEU A 891 5.11 0.81 29.06
N HIS A 892 6.07 1.42 29.75
CA HIS A 892 7.39 0.82 30.00
C HIS A 892 7.27 -0.53 30.75
N GLN A 893 6.32 -0.60 31.69
CA GLN A 893 5.98 -1.83 32.39
C GLN A 893 5.22 -2.82 31.49
N ALA A 894 4.16 -2.38 30.78
CA ALA A 894 3.33 -3.25 29.94
C ALA A 894 4.07 -3.82 28.71
N ALA A 895 5.00 -3.04 28.14
CA ALA A 895 5.84 -3.42 27.01
C ALA A 895 7.06 -4.27 27.41
N GLU A 896 7.28 -4.53 28.72
CA GLU A 896 8.38 -5.34 29.25
C GLU A 896 9.80 -4.81 28.90
N VAL A 897 9.99 -3.49 28.87
CA VAL A 897 11.17 -2.85 28.25
C VAL A 897 12.51 -3.37 28.81
N GLU A 898 12.70 -3.34 30.14
CA GLU A 898 13.93 -3.84 30.81
C GLU A 898 14.30 -5.27 30.41
N LYS A 899 13.30 -6.17 30.44
CA LYS A 899 13.45 -7.58 30.09
C LYS A 899 13.86 -7.73 28.63
N ARG A 900 13.22 -6.99 27.72
CA ARG A 900 13.54 -7.01 26.28
C ARG A 900 14.92 -6.43 25.99
N LEU A 901 15.34 -5.37 26.67
CA LEU A 901 16.70 -4.83 26.56
C LEU A 901 17.75 -5.88 26.97
N ALA A 902 17.52 -6.63 28.05
CA ALA A 902 18.39 -7.74 28.46
C ALA A 902 18.41 -8.89 27.43
N GLU A 903 17.25 -9.30 26.92
CA GLU A 903 17.14 -10.32 25.86
C GLU A 903 17.83 -9.88 24.56
N ILE A 904 17.76 -8.59 24.20
CA ILE A 904 18.40 -7.98 23.04
C ILE A 904 19.92 -7.92 23.21
N ALA A 905 20.43 -7.59 24.41
CA ALA A 905 21.86 -7.58 24.69
C ALA A 905 22.48 -8.98 24.51
N GLU A 906 21.86 -10.03 25.07
CA GLU A 906 22.35 -11.40 24.91
C GLU A 906 22.16 -11.92 23.47
N PHE A 907 21.10 -11.50 22.75
CA PHE A 907 20.95 -11.80 21.32
C PHE A 907 22.07 -11.15 20.48
N ASN A 908 22.34 -9.86 20.70
CA ASN A 908 23.36 -9.09 19.98
C ASN A 908 24.79 -9.57 20.26
N LYS A 909 25.05 -10.09 21.46
CA LYS A 909 26.31 -10.74 21.83
C LYS A 909 26.53 -12.06 21.07
N ASN A 910 25.48 -12.88 20.97
CA ASN A 910 25.55 -14.23 20.37
C ASN A 910 25.37 -14.29 18.85
N ASN A 911 25.06 -13.16 18.18
CA ASN A 911 24.88 -13.08 16.74
C ASN A 911 25.61 -11.84 16.19
N ARG A 912 26.60 -12.02 15.31
CA ARG A 912 27.35 -10.91 14.71
C ARG A 912 26.52 -10.17 13.67
N PHE A 913 25.94 -10.91 12.72
CA PHE A 913 25.28 -10.35 11.53
C PHE A 913 23.76 -10.25 11.65
N ARG A 914 23.19 -10.66 12.79
CA ARG A 914 21.79 -10.44 13.16
C ARG A 914 21.75 -9.60 14.41
N LYS A 915 21.09 -8.45 14.34
CA LYS A 915 20.98 -7.52 15.46
C LYS A 915 19.54 -7.18 15.76
N ARG A 916 19.25 -6.96 17.04
CA ARG A 916 18.02 -6.34 17.51
C ARG A 916 18.32 -4.98 18.13
N GLY A 917 17.33 -4.12 18.10
CA GLY A 917 17.34 -2.84 18.76
C GLY A 917 15.93 -2.50 19.21
N LEU A 918 15.82 -1.89 20.38
CA LEU A 918 14.56 -1.41 20.95
C LEU A 918 14.73 0.06 21.26
N ASP A 919 13.71 0.86 20.94
CA ASP A 919 13.65 2.27 21.32
C ASP A 919 12.24 2.64 21.79
N MET A 920 12.17 3.59 22.72
CA MET A 920 10.93 4.12 23.29
C MET A 920 10.89 5.64 23.14
N SER A 921 9.73 6.18 22.75
CA SER A 921 9.54 7.63 22.59
C SER A 921 8.08 8.03 22.74
N ALA A 922 7.83 9.34 22.69
CA ALA A 922 6.51 9.94 22.79
C ALA A 922 6.27 10.95 21.66
N SER A 923 5.00 11.26 21.40
CA SER A 923 4.57 12.27 20.43
C SER A 923 3.39 13.07 20.97
N SER A 924 3.37 14.38 20.71
CA SER A 924 2.18 15.24 20.90
C SER A 924 1.58 15.61 19.55
N TYR A 925 0.28 15.89 19.56
CA TYR A 925 -0.44 16.53 18.45
C TYR A 925 -1.32 17.63 19.03
N ASN A 926 -1.14 18.86 18.57
CA ASN A 926 -1.92 20.00 19.04
C ASN A 926 -3.26 20.12 18.26
N ILE A 927 -4.38 20.07 18.98
CA ILE A 927 -5.73 20.12 18.39
C ILE A 927 -6.30 21.54 18.48
N PHE A 928 -6.52 22.14 17.31
CA PHE A 928 -7.06 23.48 17.14
C PHE A 928 -8.55 23.46 16.80
N TYR A 929 -9.40 24.05 17.65
CA TYR A 929 -10.83 24.22 17.40
C TYR A 929 -11.21 25.58 16.76
N ASP A 930 -10.26 26.47 16.51
CA ASP A 930 -10.47 27.87 16.09
C ASP A 930 -10.48 28.07 14.55
N ARG A 931 -11.17 27.18 13.81
CA ARG A 931 -11.05 27.07 12.33
C ARG A 931 -11.90 28.03 11.50
N GLY A 932 -13.00 28.54 12.06
CA GLY A 932 -13.80 29.60 11.46
C GLY A 932 -15.13 29.18 10.79
N ARG A 933 -15.38 27.89 10.55
CA ARG A 933 -16.70 27.36 10.13
C ARG A 933 -17.26 26.32 11.10
N PRO A 934 -18.60 26.13 11.14
CA PRO A 934 -19.24 25.10 11.97
C PRO A 934 -19.08 23.68 11.41
N SER A 935 -19.50 22.69 12.19
CA SER A 935 -20.04 21.43 11.67
C SER A 935 -21.50 21.28 12.07
N GLN A 936 -22.31 20.79 11.13
CA GLN A 936 -23.76 20.66 11.28
C GLN A 936 -24.21 19.20 11.18
N VAL A 937 -25.34 18.89 11.83
CA VAL A 937 -26.05 17.61 11.69
C VAL A 937 -27.54 17.86 11.55
N TYR A 938 -28.17 17.19 10.59
CA TYR A 938 -29.62 17.19 10.40
C TYR A 938 -30.20 15.82 10.78
N LEU A 939 -31.22 15.84 11.63
CA LEU A 939 -32.00 14.67 12.02
C LEU A 939 -33.46 14.83 11.55
N ALA A 940 -34.03 13.77 10.98
CA ALA A 940 -35.45 13.68 10.65
C ALA A 940 -36.02 12.31 11.05
N LEU A 941 -37.06 12.31 11.88
CA LEU A 941 -37.69 11.11 12.44
C LEU A 941 -38.98 10.79 11.70
N GLN A 942 -39.19 9.51 11.37
CA GLN A 942 -40.36 9.03 10.64
C GLN A 942 -41.41 8.50 11.63
N ALA A 943 -42.56 9.17 11.73
CA ALA A 943 -43.64 8.73 12.61
C ALA A 943 -44.23 7.36 12.20
N SER A 944 -44.25 7.04 10.90
CA SER A 944 -44.85 5.82 10.36
C SER A 944 -44.19 4.52 10.84
N ASP A 945 -42.89 4.52 11.11
CA ASP A 945 -42.12 3.32 11.49
C ASP A 945 -41.16 3.50 12.69
N GLY A 946 -40.84 4.74 13.09
CA GLY A 946 -39.88 5.04 14.15
C GLY A 946 -38.43 5.28 13.69
N SER A 947 -38.16 5.17 12.38
CA SER A 947 -36.81 5.31 11.83
C SER A 947 -36.29 6.75 11.88
N VAL A 948 -34.96 6.88 11.91
CA VAL A 948 -34.24 8.15 12.04
C VAL A 948 -33.29 8.31 10.86
N THR A 949 -33.45 9.39 10.10
CA THR A 949 -32.48 9.79 9.08
C THR A 949 -31.48 10.77 9.69
N LEU A 950 -30.18 10.50 9.52
CA LEU A 950 -29.08 11.36 9.94
C LEU A 950 -28.26 11.80 8.72
N SER A 951 -28.01 13.09 8.58
CA SER A 951 -27.02 13.67 7.66
C SER A 951 -26.05 14.55 8.44
N HIS A 952 -24.77 14.57 8.07
CA HIS A 952 -23.71 15.30 8.79
C HIS A 952 -22.81 16.07 7.83
N GLY A 953 -22.27 17.22 8.27
CA GLY A 953 -21.50 18.13 7.43
C GLY A 953 -20.10 17.62 7.06
N GLY A 954 -19.52 16.75 7.88
CA GLY A 954 -18.24 16.09 7.56
C GLY A 954 -18.36 15.02 6.47
N ALA A 955 -17.23 14.61 5.91
CA ALA A 955 -17.11 13.53 4.92
C ALA A 955 -16.67 12.20 5.57
N GLU A 956 -17.37 11.10 5.31
CA GLU A 956 -16.98 9.77 5.79
C GLU A 956 -15.97 9.13 4.83
N MET A 957 -14.70 9.04 5.26
CA MET A 957 -13.58 8.47 4.49
C MET A 957 -12.99 7.21 5.13
N GLY A 958 -13.60 6.71 6.21
CA GLY A 958 -13.20 5.51 6.93
C GLY A 958 -13.07 5.69 8.44
N GLN A 959 -13.03 6.92 8.92
CA GLN A 959 -12.81 7.30 10.32
C GLN A 959 -14.03 7.09 11.24
N GLY A 960 -15.17 6.66 10.68
CA GLY A 960 -16.38 6.33 11.44
C GLY A 960 -17.08 7.55 12.03
N ILE A 961 -17.02 8.69 11.34
CA ILE A 961 -17.75 9.91 11.73
C ILE A 961 -19.27 9.67 11.76
N GLY A 962 -19.78 8.87 10.82
CA GLY A 962 -21.21 8.55 10.73
C GLY A 962 -21.70 7.74 11.93
N VAL A 963 -20.99 6.66 12.30
CA VAL A 963 -21.37 5.81 13.44
C VAL A 963 -21.24 6.54 14.78
N LYS A 964 -20.20 7.37 14.96
CA LYS A 964 -20.04 8.19 16.17
C LYS A 964 -21.15 9.24 16.32
N ALA A 965 -21.52 9.93 15.24
CA ALA A 965 -22.66 10.85 15.23
C ALA A 965 -24.01 10.13 15.47
N ALA A 966 -24.17 8.91 14.95
CA ALA A 966 -25.34 8.07 15.20
C ALA A 966 -25.41 7.58 16.66
N GLN A 967 -24.29 7.21 17.28
CA GLN A 967 -24.22 6.90 18.72
C GLN A 967 -24.63 8.11 19.56
N ALA A 968 -24.15 9.30 19.21
CA ALA A 968 -24.51 10.55 19.89
C ALA A 968 -26.00 10.90 19.77
N ALA A 969 -26.58 10.79 18.57
CA ALA A 969 -28.01 11.01 18.36
C ALA A 969 -28.88 9.97 19.11
N ALA A 970 -28.51 8.69 19.05
CA ALA A 970 -29.26 7.60 19.68
C ALA A 970 -29.26 7.70 21.21
N ALA A 971 -28.12 8.07 21.82
CA ALA A 971 -28.00 8.26 23.26
C ALA A 971 -28.92 9.37 23.79
N ILE A 972 -29.01 10.50 23.08
CA ILE A 972 -29.87 11.61 23.49
C ILE A 972 -31.35 11.30 23.26
N LEU A 973 -31.71 10.66 22.15
CA LEU A 973 -33.11 10.29 21.84
C LEU A 973 -33.63 9.08 22.65
N GLU A 974 -32.74 8.32 23.30
CA GLU A 974 -33.03 7.08 24.04
C GLU A 974 -33.61 5.97 23.15
N ILE A 975 -32.92 5.68 22.04
CA ILE A 975 -33.36 4.71 21.02
C ILE A 975 -32.28 3.70 20.66
N ASP A 976 -32.67 2.58 20.05
CA ASP A 976 -31.73 1.69 19.36
C ASP A 976 -31.11 2.40 18.15
N ILE A 977 -29.77 2.39 18.08
CA ILE A 977 -29.00 2.91 16.95
C ILE A 977 -29.33 2.21 15.62
N ASN A 978 -29.86 0.98 15.63
CA ASN A 978 -30.34 0.30 14.43
C ASN A 978 -31.51 1.04 13.73
N LEU A 979 -32.21 1.96 14.41
CA LEU A 979 -33.20 2.85 13.80
C LEU A 979 -32.56 4.01 13.01
N VAL A 980 -31.27 4.29 13.20
CA VAL A 980 -30.54 5.41 12.59
C VAL A 980 -29.93 5.00 11.25
N LYS A 981 -30.38 5.65 10.16
CA LYS A 981 -29.77 5.52 8.83
C LYS A 981 -29.05 6.80 8.43
N ILE A 982 -27.72 6.71 8.41
CA ILE A 982 -26.81 7.73 7.88
C ILE A 982 -27.06 7.91 6.37
N LYS A 983 -26.96 9.16 5.90
CA LYS A 983 -27.02 9.58 4.49
C LYS A 983 -25.71 10.24 4.08
N ALA A 984 -25.46 10.31 2.78
CA ALA A 984 -24.33 11.06 2.24
C ALA A 984 -24.50 12.58 2.50
N THR A 985 -23.37 13.25 2.69
CA THR A 985 -23.25 14.71 2.81
C THR A 985 -23.76 15.40 1.53
N ASP A 986 -24.55 16.47 1.68
CA ASP A 986 -25.16 17.24 0.59
C ASP A 986 -25.07 18.74 0.95
N SER A 987 -24.40 19.52 0.10
CA SER A 987 -24.16 20.96 0.36
C SER A 987 -25.43 21.81 0.36
N HIS A 988 -26.57 21.30 -0.15
CA HIS A 988 -27.86 21.98 -0.07
C HIS A 988 -28.67 21.60 1.17
N VAL A 989 -28.35 20.47 1.81
CA VAL A 989 -28.94 20.07 3.09
C VAL A 989 -28.17 20.69 4.26
N LEU A 990 -26.84 20.74 4.17
CA LEU A 990 -25.94 21.26 5.21
C LEU A 990 -24.88 22.20 4.58
N PRO A 991 -25.19 23.50 4.40
CA PRO A 991 -24.28 24.46 3.79
C PRO A 991 -23.35 25.17 4.80
N ASN A 992 -22.18 25.56 4.32
CA ASN A 992 -21.11 26.31 5.01
C ASN A 992 -20.35 25.53 6.09
N ASN A 993 -20.11 24.23 5.88
CA ASN A 993 -19.36 23.39 6.81
C ASN A 993 -17.83 23.56 6.66
N GLU A 994 -17.13 23.14 7.71
CA GLU A 994 -15.66 23.10 7.77
C GLU A 994 -15.07 21.90 7.02
N VAL A 995 -13.78 21.98 6.66
CA VAL A 995 -13.03 20.84 6.10
C VAL A 995 -13.01 19.64 7.07
N THR A 996 -13.14 18.43 6.51
CA THR A 996 -12.93 17.18 7.26
C THR A 996 -11.45 16.83 7.31
N GLY A 997 -10.77 17.25 8.37
CA GLY A 997 -9.32 17.09 8.58
C GLY A 997 -8.88 17.58 9.95
N GLY A 998 -7.57 17.59 10.24
CA GLY A 998 -7.02 18.05 11.54
C GLY A 998 -7.64 17.32 12.75
N SER A 999 -8.03 16.06 12.56
CA SER A 999 -8.62 15.11 13.51
C SER A 999 -9.95 15.47 14.22
N SER A 1000 -10.29 16.75 14.45
CA SER A 1000 -11.42 17.16 15.31
C SER A 1000 -12.82 17.01 14.70
N THR A 1001 -12.97 16.88 13.37
CA THR A 1001 -14.29 16.94 12.71
C THR A 1001 -15.29 15.89 13.23
N SER A 1002 -14.82 14.71 13.66
CA SER A 1002 -15.71 13.68 14.23
C SER A 1002 -16.32 14.14 15.56
N GLU A 1003 -15.54 14.81 16.40
CA GLU A 1003 -15.98 15.36 17.69
C GLU A 1003 -17.06 16.42 17.45
N TRP A 1004 -16.80 17.34 16.53
CA TRP A 1004 -17.71 18.44 16.18
C TRP A 1004 -19.06 17.95 15.64
N ASN A 1005 -19.05 16.91 14.80
CA ASN A 1005 -20.30 16.33 14.26
C ASN A 1005 -21.06 15.54 15.34
N CYS A 1006 -20.39 14.97 16.34
CA CYS A 1006 -21.06 14.40 17.52
C CYS A 1006 -21.75 15.48 18.36
N GLN A 1007 -21.11 16.62 18.61
CA GLN A 1007 -21.74 17.72 19.33
C GLN A 1007 -22.94 18.31 18.56
N ALA A 1008 -22.83 18.45 17.24
CA ALA A 1008 -23.95 18.86 16.40
C ALA A 1008 -25.09 17.83 16.41
N ALA A 1009 -24.80 16.52 16.47
CA ALA A 1009 -25.81 15.48 16.64
C ALA A 1009 -26.50 15.56 18.01
N VAL A 1010 -25.77 15.85 19.09
CA VAL A 1010 -26.35 16.12 20.43
C VAL A 1010 -27.26 17.34 20.39
N GLU A 1011 -26.85 18.45 19.76
CA GLU A 1011 -27.68 19.66 19.62
C GLU A 1011 -28.96 19.39 18.80
N ALA A 1012 -28.89 18.62 17.72
CA ALA A 1012 -30.05 18.23 16.91
C ALA A 1012 -31.01 17.33 17.69
N ALA A 1013 -30.49 16.29 18.36
CA ALA A 1013 -31.28 15.34 19.12
C ALA A 1013 -31.94 15.98 20.35
N THR A 1014 -31.25 16.89 21.05
CA THR A 1014 -31.78 17.59 22.23
C THR A 1014 -32.98 18.46 21.87
N GLN A 1015 -32.93 19.18 20.74
CA GLN A 1015 -34.08 19.96 20.25
C GLN A 1015 -35.31 19.08 20.01
N ILE A 1016 -35.13 17.86 19.50
CA ILE A 1016 -36.22 16.94 19.23
C ILE A 1016 -36.74 16.33 20.55
N LYS A 1017 -35.84 15.97 21.48
CA LYS A 1017 -36.19 15.47 22.81
C LYS A 1017 -37.08 16.44 23.58
N GLU A 1018 -36.70 17.72 23.65
CA GLU A 1018 -37.51 18.74 24.33
C GLU A 1018 -38.88 18.98 23.68
N ARG A 1019 -38.98 18.89 22.34
CA ARG A 1019 -40.26 18.95 21.62
C ARG A 1019 -41.14 17.73 21.89
N LEU A 1020 -40.56 16.55 22.07
CA LEU A 1020 -41.27 15.32 22.41
C LEU A 1020 -41.64 15.23 23.90
N ARG A 1021 -40.98 16.00 24.77
CA ARG A 1021 -41.13 15.93 26.23
C ARG A 1021 -42.59 16.00 26.72
N PRO A 1022 -43.43 16.98 26.29
CA PRO A 1022 -44.82 17.06 26.74
C PRO A 1022 -45.68 15.89 26.23
N ILE A 1023 -45.36 15.35 25.05
CA ILE A 1023 -46.06 14.20 24.48
C ILE A 1023 -45.71 12.93 25.27
N ARG A 1024 -44.45 12.78 25.70
CA ARG A 1024 -43.99 11.66 26.52
C ARG A 1024 -44.51 11.75 27.97
N GLU A 1025 -44.48 12.95 28.57
CA GLU A 1025 -45.08 13.22 29.88
C GLU A 1025 -46.58 12.85 29.91
N ALA A 1026 -47.32 13.13 28.83
CA ALA A 1026 -48.73 12.75 28.69
C ALA A 1026 -48.97 11.29 28.25
N ASN A 1027 -47.92 10.54 27.88
CA ASN A 1027 -48.02 9.17 27.35
C ASN A 1027 -46.80 8.32 27.78
N PRO A 1028 -46.59 8.07 29.09
CA PRO A 1028 -45.35 7.46 29.59
C PRO A 1028 -45.08 6.05 29.02
N ASP A 1029 -46.12 5.26 28.81
CA ASP A 1029 -46.03 3.88 28.30
C ASP A 1029 -46.05 3.77 26.76
N ALA A 1030 -46.01 4.88 26.03
CA ALA A 1030 -46.03 4.85 24.56
C ALA A 1030 -44.72 4.29 24.00
N SER A 1031 -44.82 3.35 23.05
CA SER A 1031 -43.64 2.94 22.27
C SER A 1031 -43.05 4.13 21.53
N TRP A 1032 -41.76 4.07 21.17
CA TRP A 1032 -41.11 5.13 20.38
C TRP A 1032 -41.92 5.50 19.12
N LYS A 1033 -42.43 4.50 18.40
CA LYS A 1033 -43.30 4.71 17.23
C LYS A 1033 -44.61 5.42 17.60
N ASP A 1034 -45.28 4.99 18.66
CA ASP A 1034 -46.56 5.60 19.07
C ASP A 1034 -46.37 7.04 19.58
N LEU A 1035 -45.26 7.30 20.29
CA LEU A 1035 -44.85 8.64 20.72
C LEU A 1035 -44.68 9.58 19.52
N LEU A 1036 -44.00 9.14 18.46
CA LEU A 1036 -43.84 9.94 17.24
C LEU A 1036 -45.15 10.13 16.47
N ASN A 1037 -46.03 9.13 16.42
CA ASN A 1037 -47.36 9.28 15.82
C ASN A 1037 -48.21 10.31 16.57
N LYS A 1038 -48.25 10.25 17.91
CA LYS A 1038 -48.96 11.23 18.74
C LYS A 1038 -48.36 12.62 18.62
N ALA A 1039 -47.04 12.74 18.57
CA ALA A 1039 -46.34 14.00 18.35
C ALA A 1039 -46.65 14.60 16.97
N SER A 1040 -46.65 13.79 15.91
CA SER A 1040 -47.03 14.22 14.56
C SER A 1040 -48.50 14.65 14.48
N GLN A 1041 -49.42 13.93 15.12
CA GLN A 1041 -50.84 14.31 15.24
C GLN A 1041 -51.03 15.61 16.03
N ALA A 1042 -50.17 15.89 17.00
CA ALA A 1042 -50.12 17.15 17.76
C ALA A 1042 -49.37 18.30 17.04
N GLY A 1043 -48.94 18.10 15.78
CA GLY A 1043 -48.23 19.12 14.99
C GLY A 1043 -46.78 19.38 15.40
N VAL A 1044 -46.18 18.49 16.20
CA VAL A 1044 -44.79 18.64 16.67
C VAL A 1044 -43.79 18.38 15.55
N SER A 1045 -42.84 19.29 15.36
CA SER A 1045 -41.79 19.15 14.34
C SER A 1045 -40.76 18.09 14.73
N LEU A 1046 -40.80 16.96 14.01
CA LEU A 1046 -39.94 15.77 14.17
C LEU A 1046 -38.60 15.85 13.42
N ALA A 1047 -38.15 17.04 13.02
CA ALA A 1047 -36.86 17.26 12.38
C ALA A 1047 -36.13 18.49 12.95
N ALA A 1048 -34.80 18.41 13.07
CA ALA A 1048 -33.97 19.48 13.62
C ALA A 1048 -32.57 19.49 13.00
N MET A 1049 -31.95 20.67 13.00
CA MET A 1049 -30.54 20.86 12.66
C MET A 1049 -29.79 21.34 13.90
N GLY A 1050 -28.69 20.67 14.24
CA GLY A 1050 -27.69 21.12 15.21
C GLY A 1050 -26.47 21.67 14.48
N SER A 1051 -25.72 22.57 15.12
CA SER A 1051 -24.64 23.33 14.46
C SER A 1051 -23.57 23.72 15.48
N TYR A 1052 -22.62 22.82 15.71
CA TYR A 1052 -21.51 23.09 16.60
C TYR A 1052 -20.50 24.04 15.97
N TYR A 1053 -20.09 25.01 16.78
CA TYR A 1053 -18.99 25.94 16.53
C TYR A 1053 -18.41 26.33 17.89
N CYS A 1054 -17.11 26.60 17.98
CA CYS A 1054 -16.47 27.04 19.22
C CYS A 1054 -16.88 28.48 19.55
N LYS A 1055 -17.96 28.63 20.34
CA LYS A 1055 -18.60 29.92 20.66
C LYS A 1055 -17.78 30.68 21.72
N ASN A 1056 -17.01 31.68 21.27
CA ASN A 1056 -16.10 32.53 22.07
C ASN A 1056 -14.89 31.75 22.62
N GLY A 1057 -13.78 32.38 23.02
CA GLY A 1057 -13.46 33.82 23.00
C GLY A 1057 -12.06 34.09 23.55
N ASP A 1058 -11.62 33.27 24.50
CA ASP A 1058 -10.23 33.17 24.93
C ASP A 1058 -9.52 32.04 24.17
N ARG A 1059 -8.69 32.39 23.18
CA ARG A 1059 -8.10 31.45 22.19
C ARG A 1059 -7.21 30.36 22.81
N LYS A 1060 -6.83 30.48 24.09
CA LYS A 1060 -6.06 29.46 24.81
C LYS A 1060 -6.92 28.39 25.48
N GLY A 1061 -8.22 28.61 25.66
CA GLY A 1061 -9.13 27.65 26.28
C GLY A 1061 -9.70 26.59 25.32
N SER A 1062 -9.56 26.79 24.00
CA SER A 1062 -10.13 25.93 22.96
C SER A 1062 -9.08 25.06 22.25
N ARG A 1063 -8.02 24.69 22.98
CA ARG A 1063 -6.87 23.93 22.46
C ARG A 1063 -6.45 22.88 23.48
N TYR A 1064 -6.18 21.67 23.01
CA TYR A 1064 -5.63 20.59 23.84
C TYR A 1064 -4.66 19.75 23.01
N SER A 1065 -3.87 18.91 23.67
CA SER A 1065 -2.94 18.01 23.00
C SER A 1065 -3.38 16.55 23.13
N SER A 1066 -3.47 15.85 22.00
CA SER A 1066 -3.54 14.38 22.00
C SER A 1066 -2.12 13.85 22.11
N THR A 1067 -1.89 12.97 23.06
CA THR A 1067 -0.57 12.50 23.46
C THR A 1067 -0.46 10.99 23.28
N GLY A 1068 0.73 10.54 22.91
CA GLY A 1068 1.03 9.12 22.68
C GLY A 1068 2.42 8.76 23.16
N VAL A 1069 2.60 7.51 23.57
CA VAL A 1069 3.91 6.90 23.86
C VAL A 1069 4.00 5.58 23.12
N GLY A 1070 5.17 5.23 22.59
CA GLY A 1070 5.39 4.02 21.80
C GLY A 1070 6.74 3.36 22.12
N VAL A 1071 6.73 2.03 22.18
CA VAL A 1071 7.93 1.17 22.25
C VAL A 1071 7.98 0.36 20.96
N THR A 1072 9.12 0.35 20.28
CA THR A 1072 9.32 -0.50 19.10
C THR A 1072 10.61 -1.31 19.21
N GLU A 1073 10.54 -2.58 18.82
CA GLU A 1073 11.70 -3.46 18.66
C GLU A 1073 11.81 -3.95 17.21
N ALA A 1074 13.00 -3.83 16.63
CA ALA A 1074 13.33 -4.31 15.29
C ALA A 1074 14.38 -5.43 15.32
N GLU A 1075 14.38 -6.29 14.30
CA GLU A 1075 15.51 -7.18 13.98
C GLU A 1075 16.01 -6.89 12.57
N VAL A 1076 17.34 -6.84 12.42
CA VAL A 1076 18.05 -6.44 11.20
C VAL A 1076 19.02 -7.55 10.77
N ASP A 1077 18.98 -7.87 9.47
CA ASP A 1077 19.94 -8.72 8.79
C ASP A 1077 21.05 -7.86 8.17
N ILE A 1078 22.15 -7.70 8.90
CA ILE A 1078 23.21 -6.72 8.62
C ILE A 1078 23.86 -6.90 7.25
N LEU A 1079 23.87 -8.11 6.69
CA LEU A 1079 24.46 -8.39 5.38
C LEU A 1079 23.56 -7.97 4.21
N THR A 1080 22.24 -7.91 4.40
CA THR A 1080 21.28 -7.54 3.35
C THR A 1080 20.69 -6.15 3.53
N GLY A 1081 20.65 -5.64 4.76
CA GLY A 1081 19.86 -4.48 5.14
C GLY A 1081 18.36 -4.78 5.29
N GLU A 1082 17.89 -6.01 5.00
CA GLU A 1082 16.51 -6.39 5.30
C GLU A 1082 16.28 -6.34 6.83
N PHE A 1083 15.13 -5.83 7.25
CA PHE A 1083 14.73 -5.76 8.66
C PHE A 1083 13.23 -6.02 8.80
N GLU A 1084 12.79 -6.19 10.03
CA GLU A 1084 11.37 -6.28 10.39
C GLU A 1084 11.13 -5.69 11.78
N ILE A 1085 9.88 -5.29 12.05
CA ILE A 1085 9.46 -4.89 13.39
C ILE A 1085 8.95 -6.13 14.12
N ARG A 1086 9.62 -6.52 15.21
CA ARG A 1086 9.29 -7.73 15.99
C ARG A 1086 8.08 -7.51 16.90
N ARG A 1087 8.03 -6.38 17.61
CA ARG A 1087 6.92 -6.00 18.48
C ARG A 1087 6.87 -4.48 18.62
N ALA A 1088 5.67 -3.91 18.49
CA ALA A 1088 5.40 -2.50 18.74
C ALA A 1088 4.24 -2.38 19.75
N ASP A 1089 4.46 -1.62 20.81
CA ASP A 1089 3.50 -1.38 21.88
C ASP A 1089 3.19 0.12 21.92
N LEU A 1090 1.92 0.49 21.74
CA LEU A 1090 1.47 1.88 21.61
C LEU A 1090 0.48 2.20 22.72
N MET A 1091 0.68 3.32 23.43
CA MET A 1091 -0.28 3.86 24.38
C MET A 1091 -0.75 5.25 23.94
N MET A 1092 -2.07 5.44 23.83
CA MET A 1092 -2.67 6.70 23.40
C MET A 1092 -3.66 7.26 24.42
N ASP A 1093 -3.61 8.57 24.63
CA ASP A 1093 -4.61 9.32 25.39
C ASP A 1093 -5.72 9.81 24.45
N VAL A 1094 -6.83 9.08 24.42
CA VAL A 1094 -8.00 9.32 23.55
C VAL A 1094 -9.13 10.09 24.25
N GLY A 1095 -8.87 10.56 25.48
CA GLY A 1095 -9.94 11.03 26.36
C GLY A 1095 -10.93 9.91 26.70
N LYS A 1096 -12.18 10.29 26.97
CA LYS A 1096 -13.31 9.35 26.95
C LYS A 1096 -13.72 9.09 25.50
N SER A 1097 -13.28 7.98 24.91
CA SER A 1097 -13.54 7.64 23.50
C SER A 1097 -15.02 7.73 23.11
N LEU A 1098 -15.29 8.14 21.87
CA LEU A 1098 -16.64 8.08 21.28
C LEU A 1098 -17.04 6.64 20.92
N ASN A 1099 -16.07 5.84 20.48
CA ASN A 1099 -16.21 4.44 20.07
C ASN A 1099 -14.79 3.81 20.01
N PRO A 1100 -14.35 3.07 21.04
CA PRO A 1100 -12.96 2.65 21.14
C PRO A 1100 -12.54 1.67 20.04
N GLY A 1101 -13.46 0.84 19.53
CA GLY A 1101 -13.18 -0.05 18.40
C GLY A 1101 -12.88 0.69 17.09
N VAL A 1102 -13.51 1.86 16.85
CA VAL A 1102 -13.17 2.73 15.72
C VAL A 1102 -11.86 3.50 15.97
N ASP A 1103 -11.65 3.97 17.21
CA ASP A 1103 -10.47 4.76 17.58
C ASP A 1103 -9.17 3.93 17.55
N ILE A 1104 -9.20 2.67 18.00
CA ILE A 1104 -8.07 1.74 17.88
C ILE A 1104 -7.72 1.48 16.41
N GLY A 1105 -8.72 1.31 15.55
CA GLY A 1105 -8.50 1.21 14.10
C GLY A 1105 -7.88 2.47 13.49
N GLN A 1106 -8.10 3.66 14.08
CA GLN A 1106 -7.37 4.87 13.68
C GLN A 1106 -5.90 4.81 14.15
N ILE A 1107 -5.62 4.29 15.34
CA ILE A 1107 -4.27 4.12 15.90
C ILE A 1107 -3.43 3.17 15.04
N GLU A 1108 -3.90 1.95 14.83
CA GLU A 1108 -3.22 0.93 14.01
C GLU A 1108 -3.00 1.43 12.58
N GLY A 1109 -4.02 2.09 12.01
CA GLY A 1109 -3.97 2.70 10.68
C GLY A 1109 -2.98 3.85 10.54
N ALA A 1110 -2.90 4.73 11.54
CA ALA A 1110 -1.98 5.86 11.53
C ALA A 1110 -0.54 5.36 11.69
N PHE A 1111 -0.29 4.49 12.66
CA PHE A 1111 1.04 3.93 12.91
C PHE A 1111 1.60 3.22 11.68
N VAL A 1112 0.81 2.35 11.01
CA VAL A 1112 1.27 1.66 9.80
C VAL A 1112 1.49 2.62 8.63
N MET A 1113 0.70 3.70 8.49
CA MET A 1113 0.96 4.75 7.49
C MET A 1113 2.26 5.53 7.77
N GLY A 1114 2.64 5.70 9.04
CA GLY A 1114 3.91 6.30 9.46
C GLY A 1114 5.09 5.34 9.24
N LEU A 1115 4.94 4.05 9.56
CA LEU A 1115 5.92 3.01 9.28
C LEU A 1115 6.27 3.00 7.78
N GLY A 1116 5.25 3.10 6.92
CA GLY A 1116 5.43 3.31 5.48
C GLY A 1116 6.30 4.53 5.16
N TYR A 1117 5.88 5.71 5.62
CA TYR A 1117 6.57 6.99 5.41
C TYR A 1117 8.05 6.94 5.78
N TYR A 1118 8.36 6.43 6.97
CA TYR A 1118 9.71 6.54 7.53
C TYR A 1118 10.68 5.44 7.06
N THR A 1119 10.20 4.37 6.39
CA THR A 1119 11.04 3.18 6.12
C THR A 1119 11.01 2.64 4.68
N MET A 1120 9.98 2.92 3.88
CA MET A 1120 9.83 2.31 2.55
C MET A 1120 9.17 3.20 1.46
N GLU A 1121 8.37 4.19 1.84
CA GLU A 1121 7.67 5.06 0.89
C GLU A 1121 8.61 6.14 0.35
N ARG A 1122 9.04 5.99 -0.92
CA ARG A 1122 9.92 6.91 -1.64
C ARG A 1122 9.27 7.35 -2.94
N THR A 1123 9.04 8.65 -3.13
CA THR A 1123 8.84 9.19 -4.49
C THR A 1123 10.20 9.33 -5.19
N LEU A 1124 10.24 9.14 -6.51
CA LEU A 1124 11.37 9.48 -7.37
C LEU A 1124 10.86 10.22 -8.62
N TYR A 1125 11.66 11.17 -9.09
CA TYR A 1125 11.41 11.92 -10.33
C TYR A 1125 12.62 11.80 -11.25
N ASP A 1126 12.36 11.87 -12.54
CA ASP A 1126 13.36 11.98 -13.59
C ASP A 1126 13.96 13.40 -13.60
N SER A 1127 15.29 13.50 -13.66
CA SER A 1127 16.01 14.79 -13.58
C SER A 1127 15.79 15.69 -14.80
N ASP A 1128 15.51 15.09 -15.95
CA ASP A 1128 15.58 15.76 -17.25
C ASP A 1128 14.18 16.19 -17.72
N SER A 1129 13.15 15.44 -17.31
CA SER A 1129 11.74 15.66 -17.67
C SER A 1129 10.81 15.99 -16.49
N ALA A 1130 11.30 15.99 -15.25
CA ALA A 1130 10.51 16.08 -14.01
C ALA A 1130 9.44 14.98 -13.82
N LYS A 1131 9.47 13.89 -14.62
CA LYS A 1131 8.47 12.83 -14.60
C LYS A 1131 8.51 12.00 -13.33
N ASN A 1132 7.37 11.82 -12.65
CA ASN A 1132 7.25 10.89 -11.52
C ASN A 1132 7.48 9.45 -12.00
N LEU A 1133 8.60 8.84 -11.58
CA LEU A 1133 8.98 7.46 -11.92
C LEU A 1133 8.32 6.42 -10.99
N THR A 1134 7.70 6.90 -9.91
CA THR A 1134 7.00 6.12 -8.88
C THR A 1134 5.48 6.26 -9.01
N ASP A 1135 4.96 6.04 -10.23
CA ASP A 1135 3.53 6.18 -10.58
C ASP A 1135 2.68 4.93 -10.29
N GLY A 1136 3.30 3.77 -10.05
CA GLY A 1136 2.62 2.48 -9.96
C GLY A 1136 2.91 1.67 -8.70
N THR A 1137 2.10 0.64 -8.45
CA THR A 1137 2.25 -0.33 -7.34
C THR A 1137 3.56 -1.12 -7.37
N TRP A 1138 4.25 -1.13 -8.52
CA TRP A 1138 5.56 -1.77 -8.69
C TRP A 1138 6.72 -0.92 -8.19
N ASN A 1139 6.59 0.42 -8.21
CA ASN A 1139 7.67 1.35 -7.88
C ASN A 1139 7.40 2.08 -6.55
N TYR A 1140 6.16 2.53 -6.28
CA TYR A 1140 5.78 3.12 -4.99
C TYR A 1140 5.33 2.05 -4.00
N LYS A 1141 5.90 2.04 -2.79
CA LYS A 1141 5.80 0.92 -1.83
C LYS A 1141 5.21 1.34 -0.50
N VAL A 1142 3.87 1.38 -0.44
CA VAL A 1142 3.15 1.36 0.84
C VAL A 1142 3.27 -0.01 1.55
N PRO A 1143 3.18 -0.08 2.88
CA PRO A 1143 3.17 -1.34 3.63
C PRO A 1143 2.04 -2.28 3.24
N GLN A 1144 2.31 -3.59 3.32
CA GLN A 1144 1.33 -4.67 3.23
C GLN A 1144 1.22 -5.45 4.55
N ALA A 1145 0.29 -6.41 4.59
CA ALA A 1145 0.07 -7.29 5.73
C ALA A 1145 1.29 -8.11 6.18
N ALA A 1146 2.37 -8.17 5.39
CA ALA A 1146 3.62 -8.86 5.73
C ALA A 1146 4.75 -7.91 6.22
N ASP A 1147 4.48 -6.60 6.25
CA ASP A 1147 5.43 -5.53 6.60
C ASP A 1147 5.09 -4.83 7.93
N ILE A 1148 3.93 -5.13 8.55
CA ILE A 1148 3.53 -4.58 9.84
C ILE A 1148 4.32 -5.24 11.00
N PRO A 1149 4.26 -4.70 12.24
CA PRO A 1149 4.86 -5.37 13.40
C PRO A 1149 4.30 -6.78 13.59
N ARG A 1150 5.18 -7.78 13.81
CA ARG A 1150 4.75 -9.17 14.04
C ARG A 1150 3.84 -9.31 15.26
N ASP A 1151 4.00 -8.42 16.24
CA ASP A 1151 3.13 -8.27 17.39
C ASP A 1151 2.82 -6.77 17.57
N LEU A 1152 1.58 -6.35 17.26
CA LEU A 1152 1.14 -4.96 17.36
C LEU A 1152 0.15 -4.82 18.53
N ARG A 1153 0.52 -4.02 19.54
CA ARG A 1153 -0.30 -3.81 20.74
C ARG A 1153 -0.73 -2.36 20.87
N VAL A 1154 -1.99 -2.15 21.24
CA VAL A 1154 -2.59 -0.83 21.45
C VAL A 1154 -3.25 -0.79 22.82
N HIS A 1155 -2.81 0.15 23.64
CA HIS A 1155 -3.33 0.45 24.97
C HIS A 1155 -4.01 1.82 24.97
N VAL A 1156 -5.24 1.89 25.46
CA VAL A 1156 -5.98 3.13 25.66
C VAL A 1156 -5.80 3.60 27.10
N LEU A 1157 -5.37 4.85 27.30
CA LEU A 1157 -5.15 5.38 28.63
C LEU A 1157 -6.49 5.53 29.40
N ARG A 1158 -6.66 4.73 30.45
CA ARG A 1158 -7.88 4.69 31.27
C ARG A 1158 -7.98 5.90 32.20
N ASN A 1159 -9.21 6.35 32.49
CA ASN A 1159 -9.50 7.46 33.42
C ASN A 1159 -8.78 8.78 33.03
N SER A 1160 -8.98 9.24 31.80
CA SER A 1160 -8.31 10.43 31.23
C SER A 1160 -9.29 11.47 30.63
N PRO A 1161 -10.30 11.97 31.37
CA PRO A 1161 -11.29 12.88 30.79
C PRO A 1161 -10.67 14.23 30.37
N ASN A 1162 -10.89 14.64 29.13
CA ASN A 1162 -10.40 15.92 28.59
C ASN A 1162 -11.46 17.03 28.71
N GLU A 1163 -11.38 17.91 29.71
CA GLU A 1163 -12.35 19.01 29.89
C GLU A 1163 -12.43 19.99 28.72
N ALA A 1164 -11.38 20.10 27.90
CA ALA A 1164 -11.35 20.95 26.70
C ALA A 1164 -11.91 20.26 25.44
N GLY A 1165 -12.19 18.96 25.50
CA GLY A 1165 -12.72 18.17 24.39
C GLY A 1165 -14.24 18.05 24.43
N VAL A 1166 -14.88 18.03 23.26
CA VAL A 1166 -16.29 17.65 23.13
C VAL A 1166 -16.52 16.28 23.79
N LEU A 1167 -17.54 16.14 24.64
CA LEU A 1167 -17.86 14.86 25.32
C LEU A 1167 -16.62 14.23 26.01
N SER A 1168 -15.70 15.06 26.52
CA SER A 1168 -14.46 14.65 27.18
C SER A 1168 -13.47 13.82 26.34
N THR A 1169 -13.55 13.86 25.00
CA THR A 1169 -12.71 13.10 24.06
C THR A 1169 -11.35 13.75 23.79
N LYS A 1170 -10.42 12.99 23.19
CA LYS A 1170 -9.28 13.54 22.44
C LYS A 1170 -9.27 12.95 21.02
N ALA A 1171 -9.09 13.81 20.03
CA ALA A 1171 -9.13 13.46 18.62
C ALA A 1171 -7.90 12.61 18.22
N ILE A 1172 -8.16 11.39 17.74
CA ILE A 1172 -7.13 10.36 17.50
C ILE A 1172 -6.83 10.09 16.00
N GLY A 1173 -7.39 10.89 15.09
CA GLY A 1173 -7.32 10.65 13.65
C GLY A 1173 -5.89 10.63 13.08
N GLU A 1174 -5.05 11.57 13.51
CA GLU A 1174 -3.68 11.78 13.02
C GLU A 1174 -2.55 11.53 14.05
N PRO A 1175 -2.69 11.83 15.37
CA PRO A 1175 -1.60 11.73 16.35
C PRO A 1175 -0.73 10.46 16.31
N PRO A 1176 -1.29 9.24 16.13
CA PRO A 1176 -0.49 8.01 16.26
C PRO A 1176 0.47 7.75 15.09
N ILE A 1177 0.44 8.56 14.01
CA ILE A 1177 1.40 8.41 12.89
C ILE A 1177 2.84 8.68 13.35
N SER A 1178 3.00 9.65 14.25
CA SER A 1178 4.30 10.12 14.75
C SER A 1178 5.03 9.07 15.58
N LEU A 1179 4.30 8.20 16.31
CA LEU A 1179 4.90 7.10 17.08
C LEU A 1179 5.66 6.09 16.21
N ALA A 1180 5.32 5.96 14.92
CA ALA A 1180 6.04 5.07 14.00
C ALA A 1180 7.49 5.51 13.72
N ALA A 1181 7.88 6.74 14.09
CA ALA A 1181 9.28 7.16 14.04
C ALA A 1181 10.16 6.31 15.00
N THR A 1182 9.58 5.67 16.02
CA THR A 1182 10.31 4.69 16.87
C THR A 1182 10.77 3.45 16.10
N CYS A 1183 10.18 3.14 14.94
CA CYS A 1183 10.67 2.07 14.07
C CYS A 1183 12.06 2.41 13.48
N VAL A 1184 12.29 3.69 13.16
CA VAL A 1184 13.57 4.17 12.63
C VAL A 1184 14.66 4.07 13.70
N THR A 1185 14.39 4.54 14.91
CA THR A 1185 15.36 4.51 16.01
C THR A 1185 15.60 3.09 16.51
N ALA A 1186 14.59 2.20 16.54
CA ALA A 1186 14.79 0.78 16.87
C ALA A 1186 15.75 0.07 15.87
N VAL A 1187 15.60 0.33 14.57
CA VAL A 1187 16.54 -0.16 13.54
C VAL A 1187 17.93 0.49 13.72
N LYS A 1188 18.00 1.79 14.04
CA LYS A 1188 19.25 2.51 14.35
C LYS A 1188 20.01 1.89 15.53
N ARG A 1189 19.34 1.56 16.64
CA ARG A 1189 19.93 0.85 17.80
C ARG A 1189 20.55 -0.50 17.39
N ALA A 1190 19.89 -1.24 16.49
CA ALA A 1190 20.41 -2.51 15.97
C ALA A 1190 21.67 -2.32 15.11
N ILE A 1191 21.72 -1.28 14.27
CA ILE A 1191 22.89 -0.89 13.47
C ILE A 1191 24.06 -0.50 14.40
N GLU A 1192 23.80 0.31 15.43
CA GLU A 1192 24.80 0.72 16.43
C GLU A 1192 25.41 -0.49 17.15
N ALA A 1193 24.60 -1.48 17.53
CA ALA A 1193 25.08 -2.73 18.15
C ALA A 1193 25.94 -3.61 17.23
N PHE A 1194 25.80 -3.52 15.89
CA PHE A 1194 26.76 -4.13 14.96
C PHE A 1194 28.08 -3.35 14.92
N ARG A 1195 27.98 -2.03 14.82
CA ARG A 1195 29.13 -1.14 14.71
C ARG A 1195 30.04 -1.21 15.94
N GLU A 1196 29.45 -1.25 17.14
CA GLU A 1196 30.19 -1.41 18.40
C GLU A 1196 30.91 -2.77 18.45
N GLN A 1197 30.20 -3.88 18.22
CA GLN A 1197 30.80 -5.22 18.27
C GLN A 1197 31.91 -5.43 17.22
N THR A 1198 31.84 -4.73 16.07
CA THR A 1198 32.86 -4.77 15.01
C THR A 1198 33.91 -3.66 15.10
N GLY A 1199 33.95 -2.89 16.19
CA GLY A 1199 34.99 -1.89 16.45
C GLY A 1199 34.98 -0.71 15.47
N LYS A 1200 33.84 -0.42 14.83
CA LYS A 1200 33.70 0.74 13.94
C LYS A 1200 33.79 2.04 14.77
N PRO A 1201 34.22 3.16 14.19
CA PRO A 1201 34.23 4.45 14.88
C PRO A 1201 32.86 4.80 15.49
N LYS A 1202 32.87 5.15 16.79
CA LYS A 1202 31.71 5.70 17.50
C LYS A 1202 31.42 7.09 16.95
N GLN A 1203 30.32 7.22 16.23
CA GLN A 1203 29.86 8.44 15.58
C GLN A 1203 28.32 8.49 15.62
N PHE A 1204 27.74 9.67 15.60
CA PHE A 1204 26.30 9.81 15.41
C PHE A 1204 25.90 9.32 14.01
N LEU A 1205 24.86 8.50 13.91
CA LEU A 1205 24.33 8.02 12.63
C LEU A 1205 23.27 8.99 12.11
N ALA A 1206 23.71 9.96 11.31
CA ALA A 1206 22.84 10.84 10.52
C ALA A 1206 22.47 10.19 9.17
N PHE A 1207 21.23 10.37 8.73
CA PHE A 1207 20.72 9.90 7.44
C PHE A 1207 19.42 10.59 7.05
N ASP A 1208 19.17 10.62 5.75
CA ASP A 1208 17.91 11.05 5.15
C ASP A 1208 16.93 9.86 5.08
N PRO A 1209 15.69 9.97 5.63
CA PRO A 1209 14.66 8.95 5.49
C PRO A 1209 13.98 8.97 4.10
N PRO A 1210 13.37 7.85 3.65
CA PRO A 1210 13.11 6.61 4.40
C PRO A 1210 14.34 5.74 4.68
N LEU A 1211 14.35 5.09 5.85
CA LEU A 1211 15.38 4.13 6.25
C LEU A 1211 15.18 2.77 5.55
N THR A 1212 15.43 2.75 4.24
CA THR A 1212 15.34 1.56 3.38
C THR A 1212 16.49 0.57 3.64
N PRO A 1213 16.40 -0.69 3.15
CA PRO A 1213 17.49 -1.65 3.23
C PRO A 1213 18.85 -1.15 2.67
N GLU A 1214 18.82 -0.32 1.63
CA GLU A 1214 20.03 0.35 1.11
C GLU A 1214 20.67 1.25 2.17
N LYS A 1215 19.87 2.06 2.85
CA LYS A 1215 20.34 2.97 3.91
C LYS A 1215 20.79 2.22 5.16
N VAL A 1216 20.08 1.15 5.56
CA VAL A 1216 20.46 0.26 6.67
C VAL A 1216 21.83 -0.39 6.42
N LEU A 1217 22.08 -0.91 5.20
CA LEU A 1217 23.36 -1.49 4.86
C LEU A 1217 24.48 -0.43 4.81
N GLN A 1218 24.19 0.75 4.25
CA GLN A 1218 25.12 1.89 4.21
C GLN A 1218 25.59 2.30 5.62
N LEU A 1219 24.65 2.47 6.56
CA LEU A 1219 24.93 2.90 7.93
C LEU A 1219 25.66 1.82 8.76
N SER A 1220 25.37 0.55 8.49
CA SER A 1220 26.06 -0.59 9.10
C SER A 1220 27.55 -0.61 8.79
N GLY A 1221 27.97 -0.09 7.61
CA GLY A 1221 29.38 0.03 7.26
C GLY A 1221 30.11 -1.31 7.14
N VAL A 1222 29.40 -2.33 6.65
CA VAL A 1222 29.95 -3.66 6.33
C VAL A 1222 31.06 -3.49 5.28
N SER A 1223 32.25 -4.03 5.54
CA SER A 1223 33.39 -3.94 4.62
C SER A 1223 34.05 -5.29 4.37
N ALA A 1224 35.07 -5.34 3.51
CA ALA A 1224 35.83 -6.57 3.26
C ALA A 1224 36.39 -7.21 4.55
N ALA A 1225 36.78 -6.40 5.54
CA ALA A 1225 37.24 -6.88 6.85
C ALA A 1225 36.13 -7.54 7.71
N ASP A 1226 34.86 -7.41 7.32
CA ASP A 1226 33.77 -8.16 7.92
C ASP A 1226 33.53 -9.52 7.26
N ARG A 1227 33.83 -9.64 5.96
CA ARG A 1227 33.57 -10.82 5.12
C ARG A 1227 34.65 -11.90 5.26
N VAL A 1228 35.12 -12.13 6.48
CA VAL A 1228 36.20 -13.07 6.83
C VAL A 1228 35.66 -14.26 7.63
N ILE A 1229 36.10 -15.47 7.30
CA ILE A 1229 35.73 -16.66 8.08
C ILE A 1229 36.64 -16.79 9.29
N ARG A 1230 36.01 -16.95 10.46
CA ARG A 1230 36.68 -17.26 11.73
C ARG A 1230 36.21 -18.63 12.19
N GLN A 1231 37.17 -19.52 12.42
CA GLN A 1231 36.92 -20.90 12.83
C GLN A 1231 36.58 -20.98 14.34
N LYS A 1232 36.20 -22.17 14.82
CA LYS A 1232 35.86 -22.44 16.23
C LYS A 1232 37.06 -22.53 17.16
#